data_AF-A0A1V0R9E4-F1
#
_entry.id   AF-A0A1V0R9E4-F1
#
_cell.length_a   1.000
_cell.length_b   1.000
_cell.length_c   1.000
_cell.angle_alpha   90.00
_cell.angle_beta   90.00
_cell.angle_gamma   90.00
#
_symmetry.space_group_name_H-M   'P 1'
#
loop_
_entity.id
_entity.type
_entity.pdbx_description
1 polymer ?
#
loop_
_entity_poly.entity_id
_entity_poly.type
_entity_poly.pdbx_seq_one_letter_code
_entity_poly.pdbx_strand_id
1 'polypeptide(L)'
;MPAPEPQVERRSLLRLGALLAAAGTATLVPAPIAHSATRGRGTDTVTTTYRGHAPYGNDQWAYVAFDVPAGVRRISVETSHDAAAGILDLGIFGPSGFRGWSGGARTGFTLSAADATPGYAPGPVEPGGWSVILGPMVGNAGGMAWQVDVTLHHGDPLPGTPYDILPTAVAGRGPGWYRGDLHLHSVHSDGQRTVDEIVAAARQEGLHFIATSDHNTSSTGVTWRGNIPTDLLVINAEEVTTRHGHWLAVGLPQGEWVDWRYGPANPGVFESHARRVHSLGGLTIAAHPLTPAAGSFWEFGLDRVDALEVWNGPWTLDDAANIAAWHVMLCLGKRVAAVGNSDAHSPADAVGRPHNVVHAASLSTPAVLDALRLGRSYAVESTAVTLDFTARTRGAVAGPGEELPLSFFDAVDVTLDVSGAPDSIATLYTEWGIMAATWIDGSGRGQLRWRGWGKASMFARAEVRRPKPASTTLDQLVAITNPVWFYSAQLPPYDVEQRVLFHTERRPGGAWSSMRPLPGAEGAGSFAGVQSAAAGMADGSVVVLGIAPDNGLWLSVVRGAATLQPWRRVAGPDGSTGFTVREADIAAFPDGTCQIVVTAMDGTTYHQLRRADGGLPGFRPLPGLTPKSRWGATKVSITAMPDGSAQLLSYGTDGAMYHCVRGRDGTWSPWGRPAGYNGAPTFAGPALAITGMPDGSAQVLAIGLDGIVYHQLRRADGSWTGFRPPRGVTTPTMGASAIGIAGTPDGSAQVVAVGLDGRIWHNIRKPDGSWTPFAQIPGPNGRDAFPAGQVRITALRDGSTHVTAVSAG
;
A
#
# COMPACT_ATOMS: atom_id res chain seq x y z
N MET A 1 33.99 -17.06 -44.26
CA MET A 1 33.73 -16.89 -42.82
C MET A 1 32.92 -15.63 -42.63
N PRO A 2 31.63 -15.71 -42.24
CA PRO A 2 30.82 -14.54 -41.98
C PRO A 2 31.12 -13.98 -40.58
N ALA A 3 31.15 -12.65 -40.47
CA ALA A 3 31.34 -11.90 -39.25
C ALA A 3 30.07 -11.92 -38.37
N PRO A 4 30.19 -11.81 -37.04
CA PRO A 4 29.05 -11.85 -36.14
C PRO A 4 28.24 -10.54 -36.16
N GLU A 5 26.92 -10.68 -36.04
CA GLU A 5 25.95 -9.59 -35.91
C GLU A 5 26.13 -8.82 -34.58
N PRO A 6 25.86 -7.50 -34.55
CA PRO A 6 26.00 -6.71 -33.33
C PRO A 6 24.80 -6.91 -32.39
N GLN A 7 25.09 -7.41 -31.18
CA GLN A 7 24.20 -7.34 -30.03
C GLN A 7 23.99 -5.87 -29.61
N VAL A 8 22.74 -5.45 -29.48
CA VAL A 8 22.38 -4.11 -28.99
C VAL A 8 22.43 -4.12 -27.46
N GLU A 9 23.42 -3.41 -26.90
CA GLU A 9 23.57 -3.20 -25.45
C GLU A 9 22.50 -2.23 -24.89
N ARG A 10 22.02 -2.56 -23.68
CA ARG A 10 21.00 -1.91 -22.83
C ARG A 10 21.21 -0.41 -22.46
N ARG A 11 22.09 0.35 -23.10
CA ARG A 11 22.56 1.67 -22.58
C ARG A 11 22.04 2.93 -23.26
N SER A 12 21.06 2.85 -24.16
CA SER A 12 20.68 4.00 -25.00
C SER A 12 19.21 4.43 -24.90
N LEU A 13 18.66 4.64 -23.70
CA LEU A 13 17.34 5.30 -23.54
C LEU A 13 17.29 6.16 -22.27
N LEU A 14 17.91 7.34 -22.31
CA LEU A 14 17.72 8.40 -21.31
C LEU A 14 17.69 9.75 -22.03
N ARG A 15 16.50 10.37 -22.09
CA ARG A 15 16.18 11.82 -22.22
C ARG A 15 14.94 12.01 -23.12
N LEU A 16 13.80 12.39 -22.55
CA LEU A 16 13.31 13.77 -22.41
C LEU A 16 11.81 13.74 -22.05
N GLY A 17 11.37 14.61 -21.14
CA GLY A 17 10.00 14.62 -20.60
C GLY A 17 9.13 15.81 -20.98
N ALA A 18 7.85 15.65 -20.56
CA ALA A 18 6.84 16.62 -20.13
C ALA A 18 5.85 17.28 -21.12
N LEU A 19 4.57 17.28 -20.66
CA LEU A 19 3.36 18.08 -21.00
C LEU A 19 2.54 17.60 -22.22
N LEU A 20 1.21 17.39 -22.18
CA LEU A 20 0.09 18.06 -21.51
C LEU A 20 -1.15 17.13 -21.36
N ALA A 21 -2.03 17.48 -20.40
CA ALA A 21 -3.19 16.75 -19.91
C ALA A 21 -4.49 16.88 -20.74
N ALA A 22 -5.36 15.85 -20.70
CA ALA A 22 -6.82 15.98 -20.60
C ALA A 22 -7.50 14.65 -20.18
N ALA A 23 -8.48 14.77 -19.27
CA ALA A 23 -9.33 13.74 -18.66
C ALA A 23 -10.08 12.86 -19.70
N GLY A 24 -10.43 11.60 -19.45
CA GLY A 24 -11.19 11.08 -18.29
C GLY A 24 -12.59 10.59 -18.68
N THR A 25 -12.68 9.91 -19.81
CA THR A 25 -13.61 8.87 -20.29
C THR A 25 -12.95 8.46 -21.58
N ALA A 26 -12.67 7.19 -21.85
CA ALA A 26 -12.17 6.80 -23.18
C ALA A 26 -13.30 7.01 -24.18
N THR A 27 -13.50 8.27 -24.61
CA THR A 27 -14.07 8.54 -25.92
C THR A 27 -13.21 7.72 -26.86
N LEU A 28 -13.84 6.81 -27.60
CA LEU A 28 -13.19 6.13 -28.71
C LEU A 28 -12.69 7.25 -29.62
N VAL A 29 -11.42 7.64 -29.50
CA VAL A 29 -10.82 8.61 -30.41
C VAL A 29 -10.62 7.83 -31.69
N PRO A 30 -11.42 8.08 -32.74
CA PRO A 30 -11.27 7.33 -33.98
C PRO A 30 -9.84 7.53 -34.46
N ALA A 31 -9.19 6.44 -34.88
CA ALA A 31 -7.89 6.57 -35.51
C ALA A 31 -8.04 7.56 -36.69
N PRO A 32 -7.14 8.55 -36.86
CA PRO A 32 -7.15 9.40 -38.04
C PRO A 32 -6.81 8.55 -39.27
N ILE A 33 -7.86 8.00 -39.91
CA ILE A 33 -7.75 7.19 -41.11
C ILE A 33 -7.61 8.13 -42.30
N ALA A 34 -6.41 8.17 -42.88
CA ALA A 34 -6.12 8.98 -44.05
C ALA A 34 -6.69 8.34 -45.33
N HIS A 35 -6.79 7.01 -45.36
CA HIS A 35 -7.27 6.27 -46.52
C HIS A 35 -7.87 4.92 -46.11
N SER A 36 -8.96 4.52 -46.76
CA SER A 36 -9.48 3.15 -46.72
C SER A 36 -9.81 2.63 -48.12
N ALA A 37 -9.60 1.33 -48.34
CA ALA A 37 -9.89 0.67 -49.61
C ALA A 37 -10.42 -0.75 -49.39
N THR A 38 -11.58 -1.07 -49.97
CA THR A 38 -12.22 -2.40 -49.87
C THR A 38 -12.08 -3.19 -51.17
N ARG A 39 -11.76 -4.48 -51.08
CA ARG A 39 -11.70 -5.44 -52.20
C ARG A 39 -12.46 -6.73 -51.85
N GLY A 40 -12.86 -7.49 -52.87
CA GLY A 40 -13.57 -8.76 -52.69
C GLY A 40 -15.07 -8.63 -52.40
N ARG A 41 -15.70 -7.49 -52.70
CA ARG A 41 -17.17 -7.36 -52.55
C ARG A 41 -17.88 -8.38 -53.45
N GLY A 42 -18.75 -9.18 -52.85
CA GLY A 42 -19.51 -10.24 -53.54
C GLY A 42 -18.79 -11.58 -53.64
N THR A 43 -17.66 -11.76 -52.95
CA THR A 43 -17.02 -13.06 -52.74
C THR A 43 -17.16 -13.51 -51.29
N ASP A 44 -16.73 -14.73 -50.96
CA ASP A 44 -16.73 -15.25 -49.59
C ASP A 44 -15.68 -14.59 -48.67
N THR A 45 -14.85 -13.68 -49.21
CA THR A 45 -13.78 -13.01 -48.46
C THR A 45 -13.68 -11.54 -48.85
N VAL A 46 -13.97 -10.65 -47.89
CA VAL A 46 -13.92 -9.20 -48.08
C VAL A 46 -12.77 -8.63 -47.27
N THR A 47 -11.85 -7.91 -47.90
CA THR A 47 -10.74 -7.24 -47.21
C THR A 47 -10.86 -5.73 -47.31
N THR A 48 -10.73 -5.03 -46.20
CA THR A 48 -10.62 -3.57 -46.14
C THR A 48 -9.30 -3.16 -45.53
N THR A 49 -8.51 -2.40 -46.28
CA THR A 49 -7.25 -1.81 -45.85
C THR A 49 -7.50 -0.43 -45.28
N TYR A 50 -6.96 -0.15 -44.10
CA TYR A 50 -6.98 1.14 -43.41
C TYR A 50 -5.55 1.65 -43.25
N ARG A 51 -5.32 2.94 -43.48
CA ARG A 51 -4.01 3.59 -43.28
C ARG A 51 -4.14 4.83 -42.42
N GLY A 52 -3.15 5.06 -41.57
CA GLY A 52 -3.06 6.27 -40.77
C GLY A 52 -1.66 6.54 -40.24
N HIS A 53 -1.59 7.47 -39.29
CA HIS A 53 -0.35 7.93 -38.68
C HIS A 53 -0.57 8.13 -37.17
N ALA A 54 0.40 7.70 -36.38
CA ALA A 54 0.45 7.91 -34.93
C ALA A 54 1.52 8.97 -34.60
N PRO A 55 1.21 9.98 -33.77
CA PRO A 55 2.19 10.96 -33.33
C PRO A 55 3.25 10.34 -32.41
N TYR A 56 4.32 11.10 -32.14
CA TYR A 56 5.30 10.77 -31.11
C TYR A 56 4.65 10.65 -29.73
N GLY A 57 5.05 9.64 -28.94
CA GLY A 57 4.55 9.40 -27.59
C GLY A 57 4.19 7.93 -27.30
N ASN A 58 3.95 7.62 -26.03
CA ASN A 58 3.71 6.25 -25.56
C ASN A 58 2.33 6.04 -24.91
N ASP A 59 1.65 7.11 -24.49
CA ASP A 59 0.33 7.04 -23.86
C ASP A 59 -0.75 7.45 -24.86
N GLN A 60 -1.03 6.57 -25.82
CA GLN A 60 -1.97 6.81 -26.90
C GLN A 60 -2.65 5.52 -27.36
N TRP A 61 -3.94 5.63 -27.66
CA TRP A 61 -4.79 4.53 -28.14
C TRP A 61 -5.59 5.00 -29.36
N ALA A 62 -5.66 4.18 -30.40
CA ALA A 62 -6.40 4.49 -31.62
C ALA A 62 -7.33 3.33 -32.01
N TYR A 63 -8.48 3.65 -32.60
CA TYR A 63 -9.49 2.66 -32.97
C TYR A 63 -9.78 2.68 -34.46
N VAL A 64 -9.58 1.55 -35.13
CA VAL A 64 -9.98 1.33 -36.52
C VAL A 64 -11.33 0.64 -36.53
N ALA A 65 -12.40 1.42 -36.68
CA ALA A 65 -13.77 0.90 -36.68
C ALA A 65 -14.15 0.29 -38.04
N PHE A 66 -14.89 -0.82 -38.00
CA PHE A 66 -15.42 -1.51 -39.18
C PHE A 66 -16.72 -2.26 -38.85
N ASP A 67 -17.59 -2.42 -39.85
CA ASP A 67 -18.85 -3.15 -39.69
C ASP A 67 -18.70 -4.60 -40.15
N VAL A 68 -19.26 -5.52 -39.36
CA VAL A 68 -19.31 -6.95 -39.67
C VAL A 68 -20.76 -7.31 -40.03
N PRO A 69 -21.05 -7.69 -41.28
CA PRO A 69 -22.38 -8.13 -41.69
C PRO A 69 -22.70 -9.54 -41.19
N ALA A 70 -23.98 -9.90 -41.23
CA ALA A 70 -24.41 -11.27 -40.99
C ALA A 70 -23.76 -12.24 -42.00
N GLY A 71 -23.43 -13.45 -41.54
CA GLY A 71 -22.82 -14.48 -42.37
C GLY A 71 -21.29 -14.56 -42.28
N VAL A 72 -20.62 -13.59 -41.64
CA VAL A 72 -19.19 -13.68 -41.32
C VAL A 72 -18.97 -14.72 -40.23
N ARG A 73 -17.88 -15.49 -40.36
CA ARG A 73 -17.51 -16.62 -39.49
C ARG A 73 -16.13 -16.51 -38.90
N ARG A 74 -15.25 -15.75 -39.55
CA ARG A 74 -13.89 -15.47 -39.08
C ARG A 74 -13.51 -14.05 -39.46
N ILE A 75 -12.77 -13.41 -38.56
CA ILE A 75 -12.09 -12.14 -38.81
C ILE A 75 -10.59 -12.45 -38.81
N SER A 76 -9.87 -11.93 -39.80
CA SER A 76 -8.40 -11.92 -39.83
C SER A 76 -7.94 -10.47 -39.92
N VAL A 77 -6.92 -10.13 -39.15
CA VAL A 77 -6.33 -8.79 -39.13
C VAL A 77 -4.83 -8.91 -39.33
N GLU A 78 -4.28 -8.09 -40.22
CA GLU A 78 -2.84 -7.92 -40.41
C GLU A 78 -2.48 -6.45 -40.26
N THR A 79 -1.31 -6.17 -39.68
CA THR A 79 -0.79 -4.82 -39.47
C THR A 79 0.61 -4.68 -40.04
N SER A 80 0.96 -3.45 -40.46
CA SER A 80 2.33 -3.09 -40.81
C SER A 80 2.62 -1.65 -40.39
N HIS A 81 3.86 -1.41 -39.97
CA HIS A 81 4.36 -0.10 -39.55
C HIS A 81 5.87 -0.03 -39.76
N ASP A 82 6.44 1.19 -39.66
CA ASP A 82 7.89 1.37 -39.61
C ASP A 82 8.42 0.96 -38.23
N ALA A 83 9.05 -0.21 -38.14
CA ALA A 83 9.62 -0.73 -36.88
C ALA A 83 10.73 0.17 -36.31
N ALA A 84 11.36 1.02 -37.13
CA ALA A 84 12.31 2.02 -36.63
C ALA A 84 11.61 3.20 -35.94
N ALA A 85 10.31 3.40 -36.18
CA ALA A 85 9.53 4.45 -35.53
C ALA A 85 9.07 4.07 -34.13
N GLY A 86 8.90 2.77 -33.85
CA GLY A 86 8.47 2.28 -32.55
C GLY A 86 7.74 0.93 -32.62
N ILE A 87 6.90 0.68 -31.62
CA ILE A 87 6.10 -0.55 -31.48
C ILE A 87 4.63 -0.22 -31.75
N LEU A 88 3.94 -1.06 -32.51
CA LEU A 88 2.50 -0.97 -32.71
C LEU A 88 1.81 -2.13 -32.00
N ASP A 89 1.25 -1.87 -30.83
CA ASP A 89 0.43 -2.86 -30.14
C ASP A 89 -0.93 -3.02 -30.82
N LEU A 90 -1.51 -4.22 -30.76
CA LEU A 90 -2.80 -4.49 -31.41
C LEU A 90 -3.73 -5.41 -30.60
N GLY A 91 -5.04 -5.15 -30.74
CA GLY A 91 -6.13 -5.92 -30.14
C GLY A 91 -7.46 -5.67 -30.85
N ILE A 92 -8.56 -6.18 -30.30
CA ILE A 92 -9.88 -6.02 -30.93
C ILE A 92 -11.04 -6.00 -29.93
N PHE A 93 -12.05 -5.18 -30.27
CA PHE A 93 -13.35 -5.14 -29.62
C PHE A 93 -14.45 -5.52 -30.63
N GLY A 94 -15.39 -6.34 -30.19
CA GLY A 94 -16.64 -6.62 -30.89
C GLY A 94 -17.85 -6.02 -30.18
N PRO A 95 -19.08 -6.28 -30.67
CA PRO A 95 -20.31 -5.73 -30.10
C PRO A 95 -20.49 -6.04 -28.62
N SER A 96 -20.14 -7.26 -28.20
CA SER A 96 -20.17 -7.68 -26.78
C SER A 96 -18.94 -7.27 -25.94
N GLY A 97 -18.00 -6.49 -26.51
CA GLY A 97 -16.85 -5.95 -25.78
C GLY A 97 -15.50 -6.53 -26.21
N PHE A 98 -14.55 -6.58 -25.28
CA PHE A 98 -13.16 -6.97 -25.53
C PHE A 98 -13.05 -8.42 -26.05
N ARG A 99 -12.19 -8.62 -27.06
CA ARG A 99 -12.01 -9.94 -27.71
C ARG A 99 -10.56 -10.42 -27.70
N GLY A 100 -9.61 -9.60 -27.27
CA GLY A 100 -8.22 -9.98 -27.16
C GLY A 100 -7.22 -8.86 -27.44
N TRP A 101 -6.00 -9.11 -27.02
CA TRP A 101 -4.84 -8.24 -27.10
C TRP A 101 -3.59 -9.10 -27.22
N SER A 102 -2.63 -8.67 -28.03
CA SER A 102 -1.32 -9.33 -28.14
C SER A 102 -0.15 -8.38 -27.93
N GLY A 103 -0.41 -7.13 -27.56
CA GLY A 103 0.62 -6.09 -27.56
C GLY A 103 1.33 -6.02 -28.92
N GLY A 104 2.62 -5.70 -28.89
CA GLY A 104 3.51 -5.73 -30.05
C GLY A 104 4.08 -7.11 -30.38
N ALA A 105 3.64 -8.19 -29.71
CA ALA A 105 4.17 -9.54 -29.94
C ALA A 105 3.79 -10.13 -31.30
N ARG A 106 2.80 -9.53 -31.98
CA ARG A 106 2.25 -10.04 -33.24
C ARG A 106 2.06 -8.90 -34.24
N THR A 107 2.06 -9.25 -35.53
CA THR A 107 1.69 -8.34 -36.63
C THR A 107 0.31 -8.68 -37.20
N GLY A 108 -0.44 -9.58 -36.56
CA GLY A 108 -1.76 -10.00 -37.02
C GLY A 108 -2.35 -11.13 -36.18
N PHE A 109 -3.65 -11.34 -36.35
CA PHE A 109 -4.42 -12.37 -35.64
C PHE A 109 -5.63 -12.83 -36.45
N THR A 110 -6.20 -13.95 -36.02
CA THR A 110 -7.52 -14.38 -36.46
C THR A 110 -8.37 -14.83 -35.28
N LEU A 111 -9.68 -14.66 -35.39
CA LEU A 111 -10.64 -15.19 -34.41
C LEU A 111 -11.94 -15.64 -35.08
N SER A 112 -12.51 -16.70 -34.52
CA SER A 112 -13.75 -17.34 -34.94
C SER A 112 -14.37 -18.10 -33.77
N ALA A 113 -15.52 -18.76 -33.99
CA ALA A 113 -16.11 -19.66 -33.00
C ALA A 113 -15.25 -20.91 -32.73
N ALA A 114 -14.53 -21.39 -33.75
CA ALA A 114 -13.76 -22.64 -33.74
C ALA A 114 -12.33 -22.47 -33.18
N ASP A 115 -11.75 -21.29 -33.33
CA ASP A 115 -10.38 -21.01 -32.93
C ASP A 115 -10.09 -19.52 -32.91
N ALA A 116 -9.02 -19.15 -32.22
CA ALA A 116 -8.45 -17.83 -32.23
C ALA A 116 -6.93 -17.91 -32.05
N THR A 117 -6.21 -16.92 -32.58
CA THR A 117 -4.77 -16.72 -32.30
C THR A 117 -4.58 -16.54 -30.79
N PRO A 118 -3.52 -17.11 -30.16
CA PRO A 118 -3.22 -16.84 -28.76
C PRO A 118 -3.11 -15.33 -28.48
N GLY A 119 -3.71 -14.89 -27.38
CA GLY A 119 -4.01 -13.48 -27.08
C GLY A 119 -5.47 -13.09 -27.34
N TYR A 120 -6.22 -13.92 -28.08
CA TYR A 120 -7.61 -13.67 -28.45
C TYR A 120 -8.54 -14.78 -27.97
N ALA A 121 -9.73 -14.39 -27.53
CA ALA A 121 -10.75 -15.34 -27.09
C ALA A 121 -11.54 -15.87 -28.30
N PRO A 122 -11.67 -17.20 -28.49
CA PRO A 122 -12.56 -17.77 -29.48
C PRO A 122 -14.03 -17.47 -29.12
N GLY A 123 -14.90 -17.43 -30.12
CA GLY A 123 -16.33 -17.21 -29.93
C GLY A 123 -17.03 -16.76 -31.22
N PRO A 124 -18.38 -16.78 -31.25
CA PRO A 124 -19.14 -16.38 -32.41
C PRO A 124 -18.77 -14.98 -32.92
N VAL A 125 -18.64 -14.83 -34.24
CA VAL A 125 -18.47 -13.52 -34.87
C VAL A 125 -19.85 -12.85 -34.96
N GLU A 126 -20.10 -11.90 -34.07
CA GLU A 126 -21.34 -11.14 -33.98
C GLU A 126 -21.46 -10.12 -35.12
N PRO A 127 -22.61 -10.02 -35.79
CA PRO A 127 -22.89 -8.90 -36.68
C PRO A 127 -22.94 -7.58 -35.89
N GLY A 128 -22.39 -6.51 -36.45
CA GLY A 128 -22.39 -5.18 -35.83
C GLY A 128 -21.07 -4.44 -35.94
N GLY A 129 -20.90 -3.42 -35.11
CA GLY A 129 -19.69 -2.61 -35.07
C GLY A 129 -18.56 -3.32 -34.34
N TRP A 130 -17.40 -3.40 -34.99
CA TRP A 130 -16.15 -3.91 -34.44
C TRP A 130 -15.08 -2.82 -34.52
N SER A 131 -14.03 -2.95 -33.72
CA SER A 131 -12.87 -2.07 -33.80
C SER A 131 -11.57 -2.77 -33.47
N VAL A 132 -10.59 -2.64 -34.36
CA VAL A 132 -9.20 -2.96 -34.03
C VAL A 132 -8.69 -1.83 -33.15
N ILE A 133 -8.20 -2.15 -31.96
CA ILE A 133 -7.51 -1.20 -31.10
C ILE A 133 -6.00 -1.26 -31.41
N LEU A 134 -5.39 -0.09 -31.51
CA LEU A 134 -3.97 0.11 -31.70
C LEU A 134 -3.39 0.85 -30.50
N GLY A 135 -2.25 0.39 -29.98
CA GLY A 135 -1.48 1.05 -28.92
C GLY A 135 -0.08 1.42 -29.39
N PRO A 136 0.09 2.53 -30.15
CA PRO A 136 1.40 2.89 -30.69
C PRO A 136 2.32 3.48 -29.60
N MET A 137 3.53 2.90 -29.46
CA MET A 137 4.65 3.47 -28.71
C MET A 137 5.67 4.04 -29.69
N VAL A 138 5.71 5.36 -29.84
CA VAL A 138 6.42 6.02 -30.93
C VAL A 138 7.58 6.83 -30.38
N GLY A 139 8.80 6.33 -30.60
CA GLY A 139 10.04 7.00 -30.21
C GLY A 139 10.55 7.99 -31.27
N ASN A 140 10.04 7.93 -32.50
CA ASN A 140 10.44 8.83 -33.57
C ASN A 140 9.61 10.13 -33.55
N ALA A 141 10.30 11.28 -33.53
CA ALA A 141 9.67 12.60 -33.54
C ALA A 141 8.78 12.85 -34.78
N GLY A 142 9.05 12.18 -35.90
CA GLY A 142 8.22 12.22 -37.11
C GLY A 142 6.93 11.41 -37.03
N GLY A 143 6.70 10.69 -35.93
CA GLY A 143 5.58 9.78 -35.76
C GLY A 143 5.77 8.43 -36.47
N MET A 144 4.71 7.64 -36.55
CA MET A 144 4.69 6.29 -37.12
C MET A 144 3.52 6.13 -38.08
N ALA A 145 3.81 5.88 -39.36
CA ALA A 145 2.78 5.44 -40.31
C ALA A 145 2.40 3.98 -40.06
N TRP A 146 1.11 3.67 -40.13
CA TRP A 146 0.60 2.32 -39.92
C TRP A 146 -0.46 1.95 -40.96
N GLN A 147 -0.61 0.65 -41.20
CA GLN A 147 -1.64 0.03 -42.02
C GLN A 147 -2.28 -1.12 -41.23
N VAL A 148 -3.59 -1.27 -41.36
CA VAL A 148 -4.39 -2.39 -40.84
C VAL A 148 -5.23 -2.96 -41.97
N ASP A 149 -5.08 -4.25 -42.26
CA ASP A 149 -5.93 -4.99 -43.18
C ASP A 149 -6.91 -5.85 -42.39
N VAL A 150 -8.21 -5.59 -42.55
CA VAL A 150 -9.28 -6.38 -41.93
C VAL A 150 -9.93 -7.25 -43.01
N THR A 151 -9.84 -8.57 -42.84
CA THR A 151 -10.44 -9.56 -43.73
C THR A 151 -11.60 -10.28 -43.02
N LEU A 152 -12.79 -10.20 -43.62
CA LEU A 152 -14.00 -10.88 -43.20
C LEU A 152 -14.22 -12.11 -44.06
N HIS A 153 -14.35 -13.27 -43.43
CA HIS A 153 -14.60 -14.55 -44.10
C HIS A 153 -16.04 -14.98 -43.88
N HIS A 154 -16.81 -15.10 -44.97
CA HIS A 154 -18.19 -15.57 -44.97
C HIS A 154 -18.26 -17.09 -45.11
N GLY A 155 -19.33 -17.69 -44.60
CA GLY A 155 -19.58 -19.12 -44.80
C GLY A 155 -20.56 -19.71 -43.80
N ASP A 156 -20.53 -21.03 -43.69
CA ASP A 156 -21.35 -21.78 -42.75
C ASP A 156 -20.90 -21.59 -41.29
N PRO A 157 -21.82 -21.66 -40.31
CA PRO A 157 -21.48 -21.59 -38.89
C PRO A 157 -20.34 -22.54 -38.51
N LEU A 158 -19.29 -22.01 -37.90
CA LEU A 158 -18.20 -22.79 -37.34
C LEU A 158 -18.59 -23.34 -35.96
N PRO A 159 -18.17 -24.56 -35.60
CA PRO A 159 -18.45 -25.12 -34.28
C PRO A 159 -17.83 -24.23 -33.19
N GLY A 160 -18.55 -24.07 -32.08
CA GLY A 160 -18.03 -23.39 -30.90
C GLY A 160 -16.99 -24.24 -30.20
N THR A 161 -16.07 -23.60 -29.50
CA THR A 161 -14.95 -24.30 -28.86
C THR A 161 -14.95 -24.06 -27.35
N PRO A 162 -15.63 -24.93 -26.58
CA PRO A 162 -15.73 -24.76 -25.13
C PRO A 162 -14.35 -24.89 -24.49
N TYR A 163 -14.19 -24.33 -23.30
CA TYR A 163 -13.00 -24.49 -22.47
C TYR A 163 -13.40 -25.14 -21.15
N ASP A 164 -12.45 -25.84 -20.54
CA ASP A 164 -12.63 -26.46 -19.24
C ASP A 164 -12.46 -25.43 -18.13
N ILE A 165 -13.29 -25.56 -17.09
CA ILE A 165 -13.19 -24.68 -15.92
C ILE A 165 -12.00 -25.13 -15.05
N LEU A 166 -11.12 -24.19 -14.72
CA LEU A 166 -10.00 -24.45 -13.84
C LEU A 166 -10.51 -24.85 -12.44
N PRO A 167 -10.02 -25.96 -11.87
CA PRO A 167 -10.42 -26.38 -10.54
C PRO A 167 -9.93 -25.37 -9.50
N THR A 168 -10.80 -25.01 -8.56
CA THR A 168 -10.45 -24.08 -7.47
C THR A 168 -9.56 -24.72 -6.40
N ALA A 169 -9.38 -26.05 -6.46
CA ALA A 169 -8.52 -26.83 -5.58
C ALA A 169 -8.04 -28.10 -6.29
N VAL A 170 -6.82 -28.53 -5.95
CA VAL A 170 -6.27 -29.83 -6.35
C VAL A 170 -5.86 -30.62 -5.12
N ALA A 171 -5.52 -31.90 -5.28
CA ALA A 171 -5.10 -32.73 -4.15
C ALA A 171 -3.82 -32.17 -3.51
N GLY A 172 -3.94 -31.68 -2.28
CA GLY A 172 -2.82 -31.19 -1.48
C GLY A 172 -2.48 -32.11 -0.31
N ARG A 173 -1.52 -31.68 0.52
CA ARG A 173 -1.10 -32.37 1.75
C ARG A 173 -1.79 -31.84 3.02
N GLY A 174 -2.88 -31.08 2.87
CA GLY A 174 -3.52 -30.34 3.96
C GLY A 174 -2.80 -29.03 4.28
N PRO A 175 -2.92 -28.49 5.51
CA PRO A 175 -2.22 -27.27 5.90
C PRO A 175 -0.70 -27.39 5.77
N GLY A 176 -0.05 -26.40 5.16
CA GLY A 176 1.41 -26.37 5.08
C GLY A 176 1.96 -25.40 4.03
N TRP A 177 3.27 -25.50 3.80
CA TRP A 177 4.02 -24.64 2.89
C TRP A 177 3.94 -25.09 1.44
N TYR A 178 3.29 -24.36 0.56
CA TYR A 178 3.18 -24.63 -0.88
C TYR A 178 4.04 -23.66 -1.69
N ARG A 179 4.72 -24.15 -2.71
CA ARG A 179 5.59 -23.33 -3.58
C ARG A 179 4.83 -22.90 -4.83
N GLY A 180 4.97 -21.66 -5.26
CA GLY A 180 4.37 -21.23 -6.52
C GLY A 180 4.81 -19.87 -7.01
N ASP A 181 4.52 -19.65 -8.29
CA ASP A 181 4.94 -18.49 -9.08
C ASP A 181 3.69 -17.78 -9.59
N LEU A 182 3.60 -16.47 -9.37
CA LEU A 182 2.41 -15.66 -9.69
C LEU A 182 2.57 -14.86 -10.99
N HIS A 183 3.77 -14.85 -11.59
CA HIS A 183 4.09 -13.97 -12.71
C HIS A 183 4.74 -14.78 -13.83
N LEU A 184 3.92 -15.19 -14.82
CA LEU A 184 4.32 -16.06 -15.92
C LEU A 184 3.60 -15.67 -17.20
N HIS A 185 4.36 -15.66 -18.30
CA HIS A 185 3.87 -15.28 -19.62
C HIS A 185 3.93 -16.46 -20.58
N SER A 186 2.86 -16.62 -21.34
CA SER A 186 2.71 -17.67 -22.34
C SER A 186 2.63 -17.04 -23.74
N VAL A 187 2.43 -17.89 -24.74
CA VAL A 187 2.13 -17.45 -26.10
C VAL A 187 0.87 -16.57 -26.21
N HIS A 188 0.08 -16.44 -25.15
CA HIS A 188 -1.10 -15.58 -25.14
C HIS A 188 -0.75 -14.08 -24.98
N SER A 189 0.44 -13.72 -24.50
CA SER A 189 1.02 -12.37 -24.66
C SER A 189 2.29 -12.44 -25.51
N ASP A 190 3.41 -12.01 -24.95
CA ASP A 190 4.76 -11.95 -25.52
C ASP A 190 5.66 -13.10 -25.03
N GLY A 191 5.11 -14.02 -24.23
CA GLY A 191 5.77 -15.26 -23.86
C GLY A 191 5.94 -16.21 -25.06
N GLN A 192 6.89 -17.14 -24.93
CA GLN A 192 7.27 -18.09 -25.98
C GLN A 192 6.92 -19.54 -25.63
N ARG A 193 6.41 -19.79 -24.42
CA ARG A 193 5.95 -21.11 -23.97
C ARG A 193 4.44 -21.23 -24.08
N THR A 194 3.97 -22.40 -24.48
CA THR A 194 2.57 -22.80 -24.32
C THR A 194 2.24 -23.01 -22.84
N VAL A 195 0.95 -23.03 -22.48
CA VAL A 195 0.52 -23.33 -21.11
C VAL A 195 1.01 -24.72 -20.66
N ASP A 196 1.08 -25.70 -21.56
CA ASP A 196 1.58 -27.04 -21.26
C ASP A 196 3.08 -27.04 -20.95
N GLU A 197 3.87 -26.25 -21.67
CA GLU A 197 5.31 -26.09 -21.42
C GLU A 197 5.57 -25.34 -20.11
N ILE A 198 4.75 -24.34 -19.77
CA ILE A 198 4.81 -23.67 -18.46
C ILE A 198 4.49 -24.66 -17.34
N VAL A 199 3.43 -25.45 -17.48
CA VAL A 199 3.07 -26.50 -16.50
C VAL A 199 4.20 -27.53 -16.36
N ALA A 200 4.81 -27.95 -17.47
CA ALA A 200 5.94 -28.87 -17.45
C ALA A 200 7.16 -28.28 -16.74
N ALA A 201 7.51 -27.02 -17.02
CA ALA A 201 8.61 -26.31 -16.36
C ALA A 201 8.35 -26.11 -14.86
N ALA A 202 7.12 -25.73 -14.48
CA ALA A 202 6.70 -25.60 -13.09
C ALA A 202 6.82 -26.91 -12.31
N ARG A 203 6.42 -28.04 -12.92
CA ARG A 203 6.61 -29.38 -12.33
C ARG A 203 8.08 -29.74 -12.18
N GLN A 204 8.92 -29.42 -13.17
CA GLN A 204 10.37 -29.66 -13.10
C GLN A 204 11.04 -28.87 -11.98
N GLU A 205 10.62 -27.63 -11.75
CA GLU A 205 11.13 -26.82 -10.62
C GLU A 205 10.55 -27.29 -9.27
N GLY A 206 9.43 -28.03 -9.26
CA GLY A 206 8.80 -28.53 -8.04
C GLY A 206 7.78 -27.56 -7.42
N LEU A 207 7.13 -26.76 -8.27
CA LEU A 207 6.03 -25.87 -7.87
C LEU A 207 4.74 -26.67 -7.63
N HIS A 208 3.90 -26.15 -6.75
CA HIS A 208 2.59 -26.70 -6.40
C HIS A 208 1.44 -25.88 -6.99
N PHE A 209 1.69 -24.59 -7.25
CA PHE A 209 0.75 -23.73 -7.96
C PHE A 209 1.48 -22.75 -8.88
N ILE A 210 0.78 -22.29 -9.90
CA ILE A 210 1.20 -21.20 -10.79
C ILE A 210 0.03 -20.25 -11.03
N ALA A 211 0.31 -18.99 -11.38
CA ALA A 211 -0.67 -18.11 -11.99
C ALA A 211 -0.32 -17.84 -13.46
N THR A 212 -1.33 -17.82 -14.33
CA THR A 212 -1.18 -17.45 -15.75
C THR A 212 -1.47 -15.97 -15.89
N SER A 213 -0.45 -15.12 -16.01
CA SER A 213 -0.58 -13.66 -15.88
C SER A 213 -0.23 -12.92 -17.18
N ASP A 214 -0.56 -13.51 -18.33
CA ASP A 214 -0.31 -12.89 -19.63
C ASP A 214 -0.82 -11.42 -19.69
N HIS A 215 -0.06 -10.58 -20.38
CA HIS A 215 -0.37 -9.16 -20.47
C HIS A 215 -1.75 -8.88 -21.08
N ASN A 216 -2.59 -8.16 -20.34
CA ASN A 216 -3.77 -7.47 -20.87
C ASN A 216 -4.77 -8.38 -21.62
N THR A 217 -4.83 -9.67 -21.29
CA THR A 217 -5.68 -10.64 -22.01
C THR A 217 -6.30 -11.67 -21.07
N SER A 218 -7.56 -12.02 -21.32
CA SER A 218 -8.23 -13.15 -20.65
C SER A 218 -8.10 -14.47 -21.40
N SER A 219 -7.41 -14.47 -22.55
CA SER A 219 -7.40 -15.60 -23.48
C SER A 219 -6.74 -16.86 -22.91
N THR A 220 -5.75 -16.73 -22.03
CA THR A 220 -5.10 -17.87 -21.36
C THR A 220 -6.07 -18.61 -20.45
N GLY A 221 -6.95 -17.88 -19.77
CA GLY A 221 -8.00 -18.46 -18.95
C GLY A 221 -8.96 -19.33 -19.74
N VAL A 222 -9.21 -19.04 -21.02
CA VAL A 222 -10.22 -19.74 -21.85
C VAL A 222 -9.60 -20.70 -22.89
N THR A 223 -8.34 -21.12 -22.68
CA THR A 223 -7.61 -22.01 -23.60
C THR A 223 -7.62 -23.49 -23.18
N TRP A 224 -7.85 -23.77 -21.88
CA TRP A 224 -7.73 -25.11 -21.29
C TRP A 224 -8.75 -26.10 -21.86
N ARG A 225 -8.27 -27.23 -22.39
CA ARG A 225 -9.09 -28.28 -23.03
C ARG A 225 -8.42 -29.65 -22.92
N GLY A 226 -8.87 -30.46 -21.97
CA GLY A 226 -8.34 -31.81 -21.73
C GLY A 226 -6.91 -31.84 -21.21
N ASN A 227 -6.32 -30.67 -20.89
CA ASN A 227 -4.93 -30.50 -20.45
C ASN A 227 -4.81 -29.85 -19.06
N ILE A 228 -5.90 -29.70 -18.32
CA ILE A 228 -5.85 -29.19 -16.94
C ILE A 228 -5.04 -30.15 -16.07
N PRO A 229 -3.98 -29.68 -15.39
CA PRO A 229 -3.22 -30.51 -14.47
C PRO A 229 -4.04 -30.89 -13.23
N THR A 230 -3.88 -32.12 -12.74
CA THR A 230 -4.59 -32.63 -11.55
C THR A 230 -3.75 -32.55 -10.26
N ASP A 231 -2.47 -32.28 -10.40
CA ASP A 231 -1.42 -32.27 -9.36
C ASP A 231 -0.78 -30.89 -9.15
N LEU A 232 -1.09 -29.91 -10.01
CA LEU A 232 -0.62 -28.53 -9.97
C LEU A 232 -1.83 -27.60 -9.99
N LEU A 233 -1.93 -26.67 -9.03
CA LEU A 233 -3.00 -25.68 -9.03
C LEU A 233 -2.69 -24.56 -10.02
N VAL A 234 -3.57 -24.33 -10.98
CA VAL A 234 -3.47 -23.20 -11.91
C VAL A 234 -4.44 -22.12 -11.46
N ILE A 235 -3.92 -20.92 -11.21
CA ILE A 235 -4.69 -19.73 -10.83
C ILE A 235 -4.77 -18.81 -12.04
N ASN A 236 -5.98 -18.44 -12.48
CA ASN A 236 -6.13 -17.47 -13.55
C ASN A 236 -5.77 -16.07 -13.04
N ALA A 237 -4.99 -15.32 -13.83
CA ALA A 237 -4.53 -13.98 -13.50
C ALA A 237 -4.38 -13.13 -14.77
N GLU A 238 -4.01 -11.88 -14.60
CA GLU A 238 -3.65 -10.95 -15.66
C GLU A 238 -2.56 -10.01 -15.14
N GLU A 239 -1.51 -9.75 -15.92
CA GLU A 239 -0.67 -8.58 -15.70
C GLU A 239 -1.24 -7.41 -16.51
N VAL A 240 -1.66 -6.38 -15.79
CA VAL A 240 -2.24 -5.16 -16.35
C VAL A 240 -1.13 -4.14 -16.57
N THR A 241 -0.89 -3.75 -17.83
CA THR A 241 0.25 -2.91 -18.22
C THR A 241 -0.20 -1.53 -18.70
N THR A 242 -0.27 -0.57 -17.77
CA THR A 242 -1.02 0.70 -17.93
C THR A 242 -0.26 1.86 -18.58
N ARG A 243 1.00 1.66 -19.00
CA ARG A 243 1.99 2.73 -19.31
C ARG A 243 2.44 3.57 -18.11
N HIS A 244 1.93 3.31 -16.90
CA HIS A 244 2.21 4.06 -15.67
C HIS A 244 2.46 3.13 -14.46
N GLY A 245 2.86 1.89 -14.75
CA GLY A 245 3.00 0.82 -13.77
C GLY A 245 2.32 -0.46 -14.23
N HIS A 246 2.94 -1.58 -13.87
CA HIS A 246 2.38 -2.91 -14.07
C HIS A 246 1.82 -3.45 -12.75
N TRP A 247 0.78 -4.26 -12.81
CA TRP A 247 0.28 -4.98 -11.64
C TRP A 247 -0.41 -6.28 -12.02
N LEU A 248 -0.37 -7.24 -11.09
CA LEU A 248 -1.03 -8.53 -11.23
C LEU A 248 -2.42 -8.46 -10.60
N ALA A 249 -3.44 -8.80 -11.39
CA ALA A 249 -4.78 -9.14 -10.95
C ALA A 249 -4.88 -10.68 -10.83
N VAL A 250 -4.55 -11.21 -9.65
CA VAL A 250 -4.46 -12.67 -9.44
C VAL A 250 -5.77 -13.23 -8.90
N GLY A 251 -6.23 -14.37 -9.44
CA GLY A 251 -7.45 -15.05 -8.97
C GLY A 251 -8.72 -14.58 -9.68
N LEU A 252 -8.59 -14.06 -10.90
CA LEU A 252 -9.74 -13.65 -11.71
C LEU A 252 -10.54 -14.89 -12.17
N PRO A 253 -11.88 -14.82 -12.24
CA PRO A 253 -12.66 -15.80 -12.99
C PRO A 253 -12.19 -15.89 -14.45
N GLN A 254 -12.23 -17.09 -15.05
CA GLN A 254 -11.87 -17.28 -16.46
C GLN A 254 -12.77 -16.40 -17.35
N GLY A 255 -12.16 -15.62 -18.24
CA GLY A 255 -12.86 -14.70 -19.14
C GLY A 255 -13.06 -13.28 -18.59
N GLU A 256 -12.91 -13.05 -17.28
CA GLU A 256 -12.80 -11.68 -16.76
C GLU A 256 -11.47 -11.06 -17.20
N TRP A 257 -11.48 -9.73 -17.35
CA TRP A 257 -10.36 -8.94 -17.85
C TRP A 257 -10.39 -7.56 -17.19
N VAL A 258 -9.20 -6.97 -17.01
CA VAL A 258 -9.01 -5.65 -16.44
C VAL A 258 -8.53 -4.68 -17.50
N ASP A 259 -9.29 -3.59 -17.71
CA ASP A 259 -8.92 -2.57 -18.68
C ASP A 259 -7.67 -1.82 -18.25
N TRP A 260 -6.58 -1.92 -19.00
CA TRP A 260 -5.28 -1.29 -18.69
C TRP A 260 -5.17 0.17 -19.15
N ARG A 261 -6.15 0.69 -19.92
CA ARG A 261 -6.04 1.99 -20.62
C ARG A 261 -6.36 3.18 -19.70
N TYR A 262 -5.56 3.35 -18.67
CA TYR A 262 -5.68 4.44 -17.70
C TYR A 262 -4.32 4.83 -17.12
N GLY A 263 -4.21 6.04 -16.58
CA GLY A 263 -3.02 6.52 -15.90
C GLY A 263 -3.34 7.42 -14.70
N PRO A 264 -2.34 8.08 -14.09
CA PRO A 264 -2.54 9.02 -12.99
C PRO A 264 -3.48 10.19 -13.32
N ALA A 265 -3.69 10.48 -14.60
CA ALA A 265 -4.67 11.47 -15.08
C ALA A 265 -6.14 10.99 -14.92
N ASN A 266 -6.37 9.73 -14.59
CA ASN A 266 -7.67 9.10 -14.38
C ASN A 266 -7.85 8.72 -12.90
N PRO A 267 -8.03 9.70 -11.98
CA PRO A 267 -8.10 9.43 -10.55
C PRO A 267 -9.24 8.46 -10.21
N GLY A 268 -8.98 7.47 -9.36
CA GLY A 268 -9.97 6.50 -8.88
C GLY A 268 -10.17 5.27 -9.78
N VAL A 269 -9.61 5.22 -10.99
CA VAL A 269 -9.80 4.09 -11.93
C VAL A 269 -9.03 2.86 -11.46
N PHE A 270 -7.77 3.01 -11.07
CA PHE A 270 -7.00 1.91 -10.49
C PHE A 270 -7.71 1.33 -9.25
N GLU A 271 -8.17 2.20 -8.34
CA GLU A 271 -8.86 1.80 -7.13
C GLU A 271 -10.21 1.14 -7.40
N SER A 272 -10.87 1.49 -8.52
CA SER A 272 -12.06 0.78 -9.00
C SER A 272 -11.71 -0.64 -9.45
N HIS A 273 -10.64 -0.81 -10.22
CA HIS A 273 -10.18 -2.13 -10.66
C HIS A 273 -9.71 -3.00 -9.49
N ALA A 274 -8.90 -2.45 -8.58
CA ALA A 274 -8.47 -3.15 -7.37
C ALA A 274 -9.67 -3.65 -6.55
N ARG A 275 -10.68 -2.79 -6.30
CA ARG A 275 -11.92 -3.19 -5.61
C ARG A 275 -12.68 -4.28 -6.36
N ARG A 276 -12.73 -4.23 -7.70
CA ARG A 276 -13.36 -5.28 -8.51
C ARG A 276 -12.63 -6.61 -8.33
N VAL A 277 -11.30 -6.62 -8.45
CA VAL A 277 -10.47 -7.81 -8.22
C VAL A 277 -10.73 -8.39 -6.83
N HIS A 278 -10.75 -7.55 -5.79
CA HIS A 278 -11.06 -7.97 -4.42
C HIS A 278 -12.47 -8.54 -4.26
N SER A 279 -13.48 -7.93 -4.92
CA SER A 279 -14.86 -8.44 -4.88
C SER A 279 -15.01 -9.84 -5.49
N LEU A 280 -14.04 -10.24 -6.33
CA LEU A 280 -13.94 -11.55 -6.94
C LEU A 280 -13.06 -12.52 -6.13
N GLY A 281 -12.54 -12.08 -4.97
CA GLY A 281 -11.65 -12.85 -4.10
C GLY A 281 -10.16 -12.77 -4.48
N GLY A 282 -9.82 -12.00 -5.53
CA GLY A 282 -8.47 -11.90 -6.08
C GLY A 282 -7.52 -10.99 -5.29
N LEU A 283 -6.27 -10.91 -5.75
CA LEU A 283 -5.22 -10.04 -5.23
C LEU A 283 -4.78 -9.00 -6.26
N THR A 284 -4.45 -7.82 -5.75
CA THR A 284 -3.81 -6.73 -6.48
C THR A 284 -2.36 -6.64 -6.03
N ILE A 285 -1.42 -6.93 -6.93
CA ILE A 285 0.02 -6.92 -6.64
C ILE A 285 0.70 -5.91 -7.54
N ALA A 286 1.36 -4.88 -6.98
CA ALA A 286 2.21 -4.01 -7.79
C ALA A 286 3.41 -4.82 -8.29
N ALA A 287 3.48 -5.03 -9.59
CA ALA A 287 4.52 -5.81 -10.25
C ALA A 287 5.75 -4.91 -10.44
N HIS A 288 6.91 -5.40 -10.01
CA HIS A 288 8.23 -4.77 -10.18
C HIS A 288 8.23 -3.23 -10.24
N PRO A 289 7.69 -2.53 -9.21
CA PRO A 289 7.20 -1.15 -9.35
C PRO A 289 8.28 -0.08 -9.57
N LEU A 290 9.54 -0.39 -9.27
CA LEU A 290 10.68 0.50 -9.50
C LEU A 290 11.55 0.08 -10.69
N THR A 291 11.10 -0.88 -11.50
CA THR A 291 11.83 -1.28 -12.70
C THR A 291 11.91 -0.12 -13.68
N PRO A 292 13.11 0.22 -14.17
CA PRO A 292 13.35 1.41 -14.98
C PRO A 292 12.96 1.21 -16.46
N ALA A 293 11.94 0.40 -16.74
CA ALA A 293 11.40 0.17 -18.07
C ALA A 293 10.31 1.20 -18.41
N ALA A 294 10.27 1.61 -19.68
CA ALA A 294 9.29 2.59 -20.14
C ALA A 294 7.87 2.06 -19.95
N GLY A 295 7.10 2.73 -19.10
CA GLY A 295 5.71 2.37 -18.79
C GLY A 295 5.51 1.40 -17.63
N SER A 296 6.59 0.86 -17.06
CA SER A 296 6.54 -0.08 -15.93
C SER A 296 6.76 0.59 -14.57
N PHE A 297 7.29 1.82 -14.54
CA PHE A 297 7.46 2.59 -13.31
C PHE A 297 6.10 2.90 -12.67
N TRP A 298 5.92 2.53 -11.40
CA TRP A 298 4.64 2.63 -10.70
C TRP A 298 4.28 4.05 -10.28
N GLU A 299 3.10 4.53 -10.71
CA GLU A 299 2.63 5.90 -10.43
C GLU A 299 1.32 5.97 -9.62
N PHE A 300 0.72 4.84 -9.23
CA PHE A 300 -0.61 4.82 -8.57
C PHE A 300 -0.59 4.89 -7.05
N GLY A 301 0.59 5.00 -6.42
CA GLY A 301 0.74 4.90 -4.96
C GLY A 301 0.66 3.46 -4.46
N LEU A 302 1.31 3.16 -3.33
CA LEU A 302 1.51 1.79 -2.84
C LEU A 302 0.56 1.41 -1.68
N ASP A 303 -0.38 2.27 -1.31
CA ASP A 303 -1.32 2.06 -0.21
C ASP A 303 -2.55 1.21 -0.60
N ARG A 304 -2.70 0.89 -1.88
CA ARG A 304 -3.89 0.23 -2.46
C ARG A 304 -3.63 -1.16 -3.04
N VAL A 305 -2.46 -1.75 -2.73
CA VAL A 305 -2.07 -3.11 -3.16
C VAL A 305 -2.02 -4.07 -1.98
N ASP A 306 -2.31 -5.35 -2.22
CA ASP A 306 -2.18 -6.42 -1.22
C ASP A 306 -0.71 -6.82 -1.02
N ALA A 307 0.06 -6.78 -2.12
CA ALA A 307 1.45 -7.17 -2.15
C ALA A 307 2.29 -6.29 -3.10
N LEU A 308 3.60 -6.30 -2.85
CA LEU A 308 4.64 -5.74 -3.69
C LEU A 308 5.51 -6.86 -4.22
N GLU A 309 5.69 -6.93 -5.54
CA GLU A 309 6.72 -7.78 -6.12
C GLU A 309 8.08 -7.13 -5.90
N VAL A 310 8.78 -7.58 -4.85
CA VAL A 310 10.08 -7.02 -4.44
C VAL A 310 11.25 -7.69 -5.12
N TRP A 311 10.99 -8.80 -5.82
CA TRP A 311 11.99 -9.58 -6.53
C TRP A 311 11.38 -10.17 -7.81
N ASN A 312 11.79 -9.62 -8.94
CA ASN A 312 11.32 -10.01 -10.26
C ASN A 312 12.47 -10.62 -11.08
N GLY A 313 12.37 -11.92 -11.38
CA GLY A 313 13.37 -12.64 -12.17
C GLY A 313 14.79 -12.55 -11.61
N PRO A 314 15.82 -12.29 -12.45
CA PRO A 314 17.20 -12.12 -12.00
C PRO A 314 17.36 -10.95 -11.03
N TRP A 315 18.09 -11.16 -9.93
CA TRP A 315 18.34 -10.12 -8.92
C TRP A 315 19.08 -8.91 -9.49
N THR A 316 18.47 -7.74 -9.37
CA THR A 316 18.94 -6.46 -9.91
C THR A 316 18.86 -5.31 -8.88
N LEU A 317 19.26 -4.10 -9.29
CA LEU A 317 19.31 -2.92 -8.42
C LEU A 317 17.90 -2.39 -8.11
N ASP A 318 16.98 -2.52 -9.06
CA ASP A 318 15.57 -2.15 -8.88
C ASP A 318 14.86 -3.07 -7.89
N ASP A 319 15.18 -4.36 -7.85
CA ASP A 319 14.71 -5.25 -6.77
C ASP A 319 15.21 -4.79 -5.39
N ALA A 320 16.50 -4.40 -5.29
CA ALA A 320 17.05 -3.84 -4.05
C ALA A 320 16.33 -2.55 -3.64
N ALA A 321 15.95 -1.72 -4.61
CA ALA A 321 15.14 -0.52 -4.37
C ALA A 321 13.71 -0.88 -3.93
N ASN A 322 13.09 -1.92 -4.52
CA ASN A 322 11.76 -2.40 -4.15
C ASN A 322 11.73 -2.89 -2.69
N ILE A 323 12.75 -3.65 -2.26
CA ILE A 323 12.89 -4.06 -0.84
C ILE A 323 13.01 -2.83 0.08
N ALA A 324 13.79 -1.82 -0.32
CA ALA A 324 13.96 -0.62 0.49
C ALA A 324 12.64 0.16 0.62
N ALA A 325 11.90 0.35 -0.48
CA ALA A 325 10.58 0.99 -0.49
C ALA A 325 9.57 0.20 0.36
N TRP A 326 9.52 -1.12 0.18
CA TRP A 326 8.69 -2.01 0.99
C TRP A 326 9.00 -1.90 2.47
N HIS A 327 10.28 -1.93 2.85
CA HIS A 327 10.69 -1.80 4.24
C HIS A 327 10.25 -0.48 4.87
N VAL A 328 10.35 0.64 4.14
CA VAL A 328 9.80 1.93 4.58
C VAL A 328 8.30 1.84 4.82
N MET A 329 7.54 1.17 3.95
CA MET A 329 6.11 0.97 4.15
C MET A 329 5.82 0.19 5.45
N LEU A 330 6.60 -0.86 5.75
CA LEU A 330 6.46 -1.61 7.00
C LEU A 330 6.72 -0.73 8.23
N CYS A 331 7.77 0.11 8.19
CA CYS A 331 8.09 1.07 9.26
C CYS A 331 6.99 2.13 9.43
N LEU A 332 6.26 2.44 8.36
CA LEU A 332 5.07 3.29 8.38
C LEU A 332 3.80 2.55 8.87
N GLY A 333 3.93 1.29 9.31
CA GLY A 333 2.84 0.46 9.80
C GLY A 333 1.94 -0.11 8.71
N LYS A 334 2.35 -0.05 7.43
CA LYS A 334 1.63 -0.68 6.33
C LYS A 334 1.90 -2.18 6.35
N ARG A 335 0.86 -2.97 6.09
CA ARG A 335 0.92 -4.42 6.05
C ARG A 335 0.75 -4.93 4.63
N VAL A 336 1.71 -4.58 3.78
CA VAL A 336 1.76 -5.04 2.39
C VAL A 336 2.73 -6.21 2.33
N ALA A 337 2.32 -7.32 1.73
CA ALA A 337 3.19 -8.49 1.62
C ALA A 337 4.28 -8.26 0.56
N ALA A 338 5.46 -8.84 0.77
CA ALA A 338 6.47 -9.00 -0.27
C ALA A 338 6.24 -10.34 -0.99
N VAL A 339 6.31 -10.31 -2.32
CA VAL A 339 6.35 -11.51 -3.17
C VAL A 339 7.55 -11.46 -4.12
N GLY A 340 7.96 -12.61 -4.62
CA GLY A 340 8.95 -12.71 -5.69
C GLY A 340 8.55 -13.76 -6.72
N ASN A 341 8.66 -13.41 -7.99
CA ASN A 341 8.22 -14.24 -9.11
C ASN A 341 9.25 -14.22 -10.27
N SER A 342 9.17 -15.22 -11.15
CA SER A 342 10.18 -15.37 -12.21
C SER A 342 10.01 -14.43 -13.39
N ASP A 343 8.75 -14.04 -13.68
CA ASP A 343 8.40 -13.23 -14.84
C ASP A 343 8.95 -13.83 -16.14
N ALA A 344 8.82 -15.15 -16.26
CA ALA A 344 9.45 -15.93 -17.31
C ALA A 344 8.71 -15.76 -18.65
N HIS A 345 9.41 -15.23 -19.65
CA HIS A 345 8.88 -14.98 -21.00
C HIS A 345 9.40 -16.01 -22.01
N SER A 346 10.66 -16.43 -21.90
CA SER A 346 11.35 -17.24 -22.90
C SER A 346 11.83 -18.59 -22.34
N PRO A 347 12.17 -19.57 -23.20
CA PRO A 347 12.80 -20.82 -22.78
C PRO A 347 14.07 -20.65 -21.95
N ALA A 348 14.77 -19.52 -22.10
CA ALA A 348 15.97 -19.18 -21.34
C ALA A 348 15.67 -18.70 -19.91
N ASP A 349 14.46 -18.20 -19.66
CA ASP A 349 14.03 -17.73 -18.35
C ASP A 349 13.53 -18.92 -17.52
N ALA A 350 14.06 -19.07 -16.31
CA ALA A 350 13.69 -20.17 -15.44
C ALA A 350 12.35 -19.89 -14.74
N VAL A 351 11.33 -20.69 -15.06
CA VAL A 351 10.04 -20.69 -14.34
C VAL A 351 10.29 -20.98 -12.85
N GLY A 352 9.72 -20.16 -11.96
CA GLY A 352 9.84 -20.33 -10.51
C GLY A 352 11.16 -19.84 -9.91
N ARG A 353 11.94 -19.00 -10.60
CA ARG A 353 13.17 -18.40 -10.04
C ARG A 353 13.15 -16.88 -10.15
N PRO A 354 12.80 -16.16 -9.06
CA PRO A 354 12.35 -16.67 -7.75
C PRO A 354 10.92 -17.22 -7.74
N HIS A 355 10.53 -17.83 -6.62
CA HIS A 355 9.14 -18.19 -6.33
C HIS A 355 8.78 -17.95 -4.86
N ASN A 356 7.48 -17.99 -4.57
CA ASN A 356 6.91 -17.84 -3.24
C ASN A 356 6.71 -19.20 -2.57
N VAL A 357 6.96 -19.27 -1.26
CA VAL A 357 6.61 -20.40 -0.40
C VAL A 357 5.56 -19.92 0.58
N VAL A 358 4.33 -20.43 0.44
CA VAL A 358 3.10 -19.91 1.05
C VAL A 358 2.52 -20.91 2.04
N HIS A 359 2.30 -20.49 3.29
CA HIS A 359 1.67 -21.31 4.31
C HIS A 359 0.14 -21.23 4.21
N ALA A 360 -0.46 -22.17 3.48
CA ALA A 360 -1.89 -22.20 3.19
C ALA A 360 -2.58 -23.38 3.88
N ALA A 361 -3.89 -23.24 4.16
CA ALA A 361 -4.70 -24.30 4.78
C ALA A 361 -4.91 -25.52 3.85
N SER A 362 -4.82 -25.31 2.54
CA SER A 362 -4.95 -26.32 1.49
C SER A 362 -4.35 -25.81 0.19
N LEU A 363 -4.14 -26.70 -0.78
CA LEU A 363 -3.76 -26.34 -2.14
C LEU A 363 -5.01 -25.93 -2.95
N SER A 364 -5.56 -24.76 -2.62
CA SER A 364 -6.73 -24.16 -3.27
C SER A 364 -6.50 -22.67 -3.50
N THR A 365 -7.13 -22.11 -4.55
CA THR A 365 -6.98 -20.70 -4.91
C THR A 365 -7.33 -19.79 -3.73
N PRO A 366 -8.49 -19.93 -3.05
CA PRO A 366 -8.81 -19.06 -1.92
C PRO A 366 -7.78 -19.15 -0.78
N ALA A 367 -7.34 -20.37 -0.43
CA ALA A 367 -6.40 -20.56 0.68
C ALA A 367 -5.00 -20.00 0.38
N VAL A 368 -4.53 -20.13 -0.87
CA VAL A 368 -3.25 -19.56 -1.30
C VAL A 368 -3.31 -18.03 -1.33
N LEU A 369 -4.37 -17.46 -1.90
CA LEU A 369 -4.52 -16.00 -1.98
C LEU A 369 -4.73 -15.37 -0.60
N ASP A 370 -5.49 -16.00 0.29
CA ASP A 370 -5.66 -15.52 1.67
C ASP A 370 -4.34 -15.55 2.45
N ALA A 371 -3.54 -16.61 2.27
CA ALA A 371 -2.22 -16.71 2.89
C ALA A 371 -1.28 -15.62 2.38
N LEU A 372 -1.25 -15.38 1.06
CA LEU A 372 -0.45 -14.30 0.46
C LEU A 372 -0.90 -12.91 0.92
N ARG A 373 -2.20 -12.64 0.97
CA ARG A 373 -2.80 -11.38 1.46
C ARG A 373 -2.38 -11.07 2.90
N LEU A 374 -2.25 -12.10 3.72
CA LEU A 374 -1.81 -11.99 5.11
C LEU A 374 -0.29 -11.99 5.26
N GLY A 375 0.48 -12.12 4.17
CA GLY A 375 1.93 -12.22 4.21
C GLY A 375 2.44 -13.53 4.81
N ARG A 376 1.65 -14.61 4.79
CA ARG A 376 2.05 -15.95 5.26
C ARG A 376 2.96 -16.65 4.26
N SER A 377 4.04 -15.98 3.87
CA SER A 377 4.94 -16.44 2.82
C SER A 377 6.36 -15.91 2.96
N TYR A 378 7.27 -16.52 2.23
CA TYR A 378 8.62 -16.01 1.96
C TYR A 378 8.97 -16.31 0.49
N ALA A 379 9.92 -15.58 -0.09
CA ALA A 379 10.40 -15.81 -1.45
C ALA A 379 11.82 -16.37 -1.44
N VAL A 380 12.16 -17.22 -2.42
CA VAL A 380 13.46 -17.89 -2.55
C VAL A 380 13.93 -17.99 -4.00
N GLU A 381 15.26 -18.03 -4.20
CA GLU A 381 15.87 -18.21 -5.53
C GLU A 381 15.59 -19.59 -6.16
N SER A 382 15.37 -20.63 -5.34
CA SER A 382 15.21 -22.01 -5.81
C SER A 382 14.57 -22.93 -4.76
N THR A 383 14.15 -24.12 -5.19
CA THR A 383 13.53 -25.12 -4.29
C THR A 383 14.51 -25.77 -3.31
N ALA A 384 15.82 -25.62 -3.52
CA ALA A 384 16.84 -26.06 -2.58
C ALA A 384 16.81 -25.25 -1.28
N VAL A 385 16.31 -24.00 -1.30
CA VAL A 385 16.29 -23.11 -0.15
C VAL A 385 15.00 -23.28 0.65
N THR A 386 15.15 -23.39 1.97
CA THR A 386 14.04 -23.41 2.93
C THR A 386 14.33 -22.50 4.11
N LEU A 387 13.30 -21.81 4.60
CA LEU A 387 13.37 -21.00 5.81
C LEU A 387 12.36 -21.54 6.84
N ASP A 388 12.79 -21.68 8.09
CA ASP A 388 11.88 -21.73 9.24
C ASP A 388 12.11 -20.46 10.07
N PHE A 389 11.17 -19.52 9.95
CA PHE A 389 11.22 -18.21 10.59
C PHE A 389 10.11 -18.11 11.63
N THR A 390 10.47 -18.07 12.90
CA THR A 390 9.51 -18.10 14.01
C THR A 390 9.86 -17.08 15.06
N ALA A 391 8.83 -16.37 15.55
CA ALA A 391 8.90 -15.59 16.78
C ALA A 391 8.17 -16.34 17.89
N ARG A 392 8.75 -16.37 19.09
CA ARG A 392 8.19 -17.06 20.25
C ARG A 392 8.13 -16.16 21.48
N THR A 393 7.05 -16.29 22.25
CA THR A 393 6.91 -15.68 23.58
C THR A 393 6.03 -16.57 24.44
N ARG A 394 6.33 -16.78 25.72
CA ARG A 394 5.42 -17.38 26.73
C ARG A 394 4.50 -18.53 26.25
N GLY A 395 5.01 -19.44 25.40
CA GLY A 395 4.25 -20.58 24.84
C GLY A 395 3.49 -20.33 23.52
N ALA A 396 3.39 -19.09 23.05
CA ALA A 396 2.87 -18.72 21.73
C ALA A 396 4.00 -18.66 20.68
N VAL A 397 3.64 -18.98 19.43
CA VAL A 397 4.54 -19.00 18.27
C VAL A 397 3.82 -18.30 17.12
N ALA A 398 4.55 -17.49 16.36
CA ALA A 398 4.08 -16.86 15.13
C ALA A 398 5.15 -16.96 14.04
N GLY A 399 4.71 -17.24 12.81
CA GLY A 399 5.54 -17.22 11.59
C GLY A 399 5.30 -15.98 10.72
N PRO A 400 5.84 -15.95 9.49
CA PRO A 400 5.60 -14.88 8.53
C PRO A 400 4.10 -14.58 8.39
N GLY A 401 3.74 -13.30 8.38
CA GLY A 401 2.35 -12.84 8.23
C GLY A 401 1.48 -12.99 9.48
N GLU A 402 1.91 -13.78 10.45
CA GLU A 402 1.18 -13.98 11.69
C GLU A 402 1.48 -12.88 12.71
N GLU A 403 0.54 -12.69 13.63
CA GLU A 403 0.68 -11.77 14.73
C GLU A 403 1.05 -12.53 16.00
N LEU A 404 2.05 -12.03 16.70
CA LEU A 404 2.29 -12.32 18.09
C LEU A 404 1.89 -11.06 18.87
N PRO A 405 0.69 -11.00 19.47
CA PRO A 405 0.25 -9.82 20.19
C PRO A 405 1.10 -9.65 21.45
N LEU A 406 2.09 -8.76 21.38
CA LEU A 406 3.01 -8.53 22.47
C LEU A 406 2.64 -7.25 23.21
N SER A 407 2.94 -7.20 24.51
CA SER A 407 3.23 -5.93 25.16
C SER A 407 4.57 -5.44 24.62
N PHE A 408 4.85 -4.16 24.75
CA PHE A 408 5.86 -3.56 23.90
C PHE A 408 7.30 -3.89 24.40
N PHE A 409 7.54 -4.19 25.69
CA PHE A 409 8.79 -4.82 26.20
C PHE A 409 8.67 -6.34 26.43
N ASP A 410 7.59 -6.99 25.99
CA ASP A 410 7.58 -8.45 26.11
C ASP A 410 8.76 -9.02 25.32
N ALA A 411 9.56 -9.86 25.97
CA ALA A 411 10.64 -10.51 25.28
C ALA A 411 10.07 -11.41 24.18
N VAL A 412 10.66 -11.29 22.99
CA VAL A 412 10.35 -12.15 21.86
C VAL A 412 11.64 -12.79 21.39
N ASP A 413 11.65 -14.12 21.32
CA ASP A 413 12.76 -14.88 20.77
C ASP A 413 12.45 -15.18 19.31
N VAL A 414 13.17 -14.53 18.39
CA VAL A 414 13.06 -14.76 16.95
C VAL A 414 14.17 -15.69 16.51
N THR A 415 13.80 -16.74 15.78
CA THR A 415 14.73 -17.71 15.20
C THR A 415 14.51 -17.76 13.69
N LEU A 416 15.60 -17.77 12.95
CA LEU A 416 15.63 -18.09 11.53
C LEU A 416 16.55 -19.30 11.34
N ASP A 417 15.99 -20.40 10.89
CA ASP A 417 16.72 -21.57 10.43
C ASP A 417 16.73 -21.59 8.91
N VAL A 418 17.93 -21.64 8.33
CA VAL A 418 18.16 -21.60 6.88
C VAL A 418 18.77 -22.92 6.43
N SER A 419 18.27 -23.46 5.32
CA SER A 419 18.90 -24.58 4.62
C SER A 419 18.97 -24.32 3.11
N GLY A 420 20.01 -24.87 2.45
CA GLY A 420 20.22 -24.76 1.00
C GLY A 420 20.88 -23.46 0.52
N ALA A 421 21.44 -22.64 1.42
CA ALA A 421 21.99 -21.32 1.08
C ALA A 421 23.50 -21.20 1.41
N PRO A 422 24.39 -21.95 0.75
CA PRO A 422 25.82 -21.94 1.06
C PRO A 422 26.46 -20.58 0.83
N ASP A 423 27.48 -20.28 1.64
CA ASP A 423 28.31 -19.07 1.55
C ASP A 423 27.49 -17.78 1.51
N SER A 424 26.52 -17.67 2.42
CA SER A 424 25.55 -16.58 2.45
C SER A 424 25.49 -15.91 3.83
N ILE A 425 24.93 -14.71 3.91
CA ILE A 425 24.71 -13.96 5.14
C ILE A 425 23.21 -13.91 5.37
N ALA A 426 22.75 -14.40 6.52
CA ALA A 426 21.39 -14.18 6.97
C ALA A 426 21.33 -12.97 7.89
N THR A 427 20.39 -12.06 7.66
CA THR A 427 20.16 -10.85 8.44
C THR A 427 18.71 -10.75 8.90
N LEU A 428 18.49 -10.27 10.12
CA LEU A 428 17.18 -9.99 10.68
C LEU A 428 16.97 -8.48 10.78
N TYR A 429 15.82 -8.00 10.32
CA TYR A 429 15.42 -6.60 10.33
C TYR A 429 14.19 -6.37 11.20
N THR A 430 14.18 -5.21 11.85
CA THR A 430 12.98 -4.58 12.43
C THR A 430 12.89 -3.15 11.89
N GLU A 431 11.97 -2.33 12.39
CA GLU A 431 11.94 -0.89 12.09
C GLU A 431 13.24 -0.14 12.44
N TRP A 432 14.05 -0.67 13.36
CA TRP A 432 15.36 -0.11 13.74
C TRP A 432 16.49 -0.49 12.77
N GLY A 433 16.19 -1.24 11.71
CA GLY A 433 17.17 -1.76 10.76
C GLY A 433 17.64 -3.17 11.12
N ILE A 434 18.92 -3.48 10.83
CA ILE A 434 19.49 -4.82 11.06
C ILE A 434 19.73 -5.02 12.56
N MET A 435 19.10 -6.06 13.12
CA MET A 435 19.20 -6.39 14.53
C MET A 435 20.14 -7.56 14.82
N ALA A 436 20.30 -8.46 13.86
CA ALA A 436 21.21 -9.59 13.96
C ALA A 436 21.67 -10.03 12.56
N ALA A 437 22.85 -10.63 12.49
CA ALA A 437 23.40 -11.22 11.29
C ALA A 437 24.19 -12.49 11.63
N THR A 438 24.21 -13.47 10.73
CA THR A 438 25.06 -14.66 10.85
C THR A 438 25.53 -15.13 9.48
N TRP A 439 26.68 -15.81 9.44
CA TRP A 439 27.21 -16.46 8.25
C TRP A 439 26.64 -17.87 8.11
N ILE A 440 26.22 -18.23 6.90
CA ILE A 440 25.87 -19.59 6.49
C ILE A 440 27.07 -20.14 5.73
N ASP A 441 27.70 -21.16 6.29
CA ASP A 441 28.91 -21.75 5.71
C ASP A 441 28.63 -22.60 4.46
N GLY A 442 29.67 -23.22 3.90
CA GLY A 442 29.57 -24.05 2.70
C GLY A 442 28.62 -25.26 2.82
N SER A 443 28.16 -25.63 4.03
CA SER A 443 27.10 -26.65 4.19
C SER A 443 25.72 -26.16 3.74
N GLY A 444 25.54 -24.84 3.61
CA GLY A 444 24.27 -24.21 3.30
C GLY A 444 23.25 -24.26 4.43
N ARG A 445 23.65 -24.64 5.65
CA ARG A 445 22.80 -24.65 6.84
C ARG A 445 23.29 -23.63 7.86
N GLY A 446 22.38 -22.85 8.42
CA GLY A 446 22.72 -21.86 9.42
C GLY A 446 21.51 -21.47 10.26
N GLN A 447 21.78 -20.96 11.46
CA GLN A 447 20.74 -20.50 12.38
C GLN A 447 21.10 -19.10 12.87
N LEU A 448 20.13 -18.20 12.82
CA LEU A 448 20.18 -16.88 13.43
C LEU A 448 19.17 -16.87 14.58
N ARG A 449 19.62 -16.39 15.75
CA ARG A 449 18.77 -16.14 16.91
C ARG A 449 18.90 -14.70 17.33
N TRP A 450 17.78 -14.08 17.62
CA TRP A 450 17.73 -12.74 18.17
C TRP A 450 16.63 -12.67 19.23
N ARG A 451 16.94 -12.04 20.35
CA ARG A 451 15.97 -11.74 21.39
C ARG A 451 15.67 -10.25 21.37
N GLY A 452 14.43 -9.93 21.04
CA GLY A 452 13.93 -8.58 20.86
C GLY A 452 13.00 -8.10 21.95
N TRP A 453 12.49 -6.89 21.71
CA TRP A 453 11.50 -6.21 22.55
C TRP A 453 10.20 -6.09 21.75
N GLY A 454 9.13 -6.72 22.21
CA GLY A 454 7.89 -7.01 21.48
C GLY A 454 7.39 -5.97 20.49
N LYS A 455 6.35 -5.18 20.82
CA LYS A 455 5.90 -4.11 19.88
C LYS A 455 6.96 -3.03 19.66
N ALA A 456 8.02 -2.96 20.48
CA ALA A 456 9.15 -2.06 20.26
C ALA A 456 9.94 -2.34 19.01
N SER A 457 9.72 -3.49 18.40
CA SER A 457 10.33 -3.85 17.14
C SER A 457 9.34 -3.76 15.98
N MET A 458 8.06 -3.49 16.25
CA MET A 458 6.90 -3.53 15.34
C MET A 458 6.69 -4.88 14.62
N PHE A 459 7.71 -5.37 13.93
CA PHE A 459 7.79 -6.61 13.20
C PHE A 459 9.22 -7.17 13.24
N ALA A 460 9.39 -8.43 12.88
CA ALA A 460 10.69 -8.97 12.47
C ALA A 460 10.56 -9.58 11.08
N ARG A 461 11.54 -9.35 10.21
CA ARG A 461 11.67 -10.01 8.90
C ARG A 461 13.13 -10.42 8.67
N ALA A 462 13.38 -11.33 7.75
CA ALA A 462 14.72 -11.79 7.43
C ALA A 462 15.05 -11.69 5.95
N GLU A 463 16.33 -11.50 5.65
CA GLU A 463 16.91 -11.64 4.32
C GLU A 463 18.09 -12.62 4.39
N VAL A 464 18.30 -13.38 3.32
CA VAL A 464 19.50 -14.19 3.11
C VAL A 464 20.14 -13.69 1.82
N ARG A 465 21.40 -13.26 1.89
CA ARG A 465 22.13 -12.65 0.78
C ARG A 465 23.46 -13.34 0.57
N ARG A 466 23.79 -13.63 -0.68
CA ARG A 466 25.08 -14.18 -1.06
C ARG A 466 26.00 -13.02 -1.46
N PRO A 467 27.19 -12.86 -0.87
CA PRO A 467 28.14 -11.79 -1.20
C PRO A 467 28.90 -12.13 -2.50
N LYS A 468 28.13 -12.35 -3.57
CA LYS A 468 28.62 -12.54 -4.93
C LYS A 468 27.94 -11.47 -5.80
N PRO A 469 28.69 -10.77 -6.66
CA PRO A 469 28.09 -9.77 -7.54
C PRO A 469 26.98 -10.37 -8.41
N ALA A 470 25.92 -9.61 -8.61
CA ALA A 470 24.94 -9.83 -9.68
C ALA A 470 25.25 -8.87 -10.84
N SER A 471 24.33 -8.74 -11.80
CA SER A 471 24.50 -7.86 -12.96
C SER A 471 24.65 -6.38 -12.58
N THR A 472 23.92 -5.94 -11.55
CA THR A 472 23.87 -4.51 -11.14
C THR A 472 24.07 -4.29 -9.63
N THR A 473 24.34 -5.34 -8.85
CA THR A 473 24.51 -5.30 -7.39
C THR A 473 25.78 -6.04 -6.96
N LEU A 474 26.27 -5.75 -5.74
CA LEU A 474 27.46 -6.40 -5.17
C LEU A 474 27.15 -7.74 -4.49
N ASP A 475 25.87 -8.04 -4.29
CA ASP A 475 25.35 -9.26 -3.69
C ASP A 475 24.16 -9.81 -4.50
N GLN A 476 23.72 -11.01 -4.15
CA GLN A 476 22.54 -11.66 -4.69
C GLN A 476 21.57 -11.96 -3.55
N LEU A 477 20.28 -11.70 -3.75
CA LEU A 477 19.26 -12.19 -2.84
C LEU A 477 19.07 -13.70 -3.01
N VAL A 478 19.03 -14.43 -1.89
CA VAL A 478 18.79 -15.88 -1.85
C VAL A 478 17.39 -16.16 -1.30
N ALA A 479 16.99 -15.42 -0.27
CA ALA A 479 15.66 -15.51 0.31
C ALA A 479 15.25 -14.23 1.05
N ILE A 480 13.94 -13.99 1.15
CA ILE A 480 13.34 -12.92 1.95
C ILE A 480 12.03 -13.39 2.58
N THR A 481 11.81 -13.11 3.87
CA THR A 481 10.55 -13.42 4.55
C THR A 481 9.62 -12.23 4.57
N ASN A 482 8.31 -12.47 4.52
CA ASN A 482 7.36 -11.52 5.07
C ASN A 482 7.54 -11.37 6.60
N PRO A 483 7.04 -10.28 7.20
CA PRO A 483 7.28 -9.99 8.60
C PRO A 483 6.41 -10.85 9.52
N VAL A 484 6.94 -11.24 10.67
CA VAL A 484 6.14 -11.60 11.85
C VAL A 484 5.77 -10.30 12.55
N TRP A 485 4.50 -10.10 12.87
CA TRP A 485 4.02 -8.85 13.47
C TRP A 485 3.95 -8.95 14.99
N PHE A 486 4.40 -7.90 15.69
CA PHE A 486 4.41 -7.88 17.15
C PHE A 486 3.28 -7.03 17.75
N TYR A 487 2.46 -6.42 16.91
CA TYR A 487 1.25 -5.69 17.27
C TYR A 487 0.02 -6.26 16.57
N SER A 488 -1.15 -6.05 17.15
CA SER A 488 -2.43 -6.33 16.51
C SER A 488 -2.79 -5.17 15.58
N ALA A 489 -2.86 -5.39 14.27
CA ALA A 489 -3.45 -4.39 13.38
C ALA A 489 -4.96 -4.58 13.21
N GLN A 490 -5.46 -5.77 13.53
CA GLN A 490 -6.86 -6.20 13.36
C GLN A 490 -7.53 -5.88 12.02
N LEU A 491 -6.79 -5.41 11.02
CA LEU A 491 -7.30 -5.07 9.70
C LEU A 491 -6.27 -5.42 8.61
N PRO A 492 -6.71 -6.01 7.49
CA PRO A 492 -5.96 -6.01 6.23
C PRO A 492 -5.64 -4.58 5.78
N PRO A 493 -4.59 -4.36 4.98
CA PRO A 493 -4.16 -3.03 4.52
C PRO A 493 -5.26 -2.23 3.79
N TYR A 494 -6.30 -2.88 3.26
CA TYR A 494 -7.38 -2.23 2.49
C TYR A 494 -8.64 -1.90 3.29
N ASP A 495 -8.74 -2.26 4.58
CA ASP A 495 -9.92 -1.92 5.41
C ASP A 495 -9.86 -0.50 6.00
N VAL A 496 -9.00 0.35 5.46
CA VAL A 496 -8.84 1.76 5.89
C VAL A 496 -10.13 2.57 5.71
N GLU A 497 -11.01 2.14 4.80
CA GLU A 497 -12.31 2.76 4.54
C GLU A 497 -13.36 2.47 5.64
N GLN A 498 -13.14 1.46 6.49
CA GLN A 498 -13.99 1.19 7.67
C GLN A 498 -13.55 1.96 8.93
N ARG A 499 -12.44 2.71 8.88
CA ARG A 499 -11.96 3.49 10.03
C ARG A 499 -12.74 4.79 10.16
N VAL A 500 -13.71 4.79 11.05
CA VAL A 500 -14.61 5.90 11.29
C VAL A 500 -14.13 6.72 12.49
N LEU A 501 -14.18 8.05 12.36
CA LEU A 501 -13.91 8.97 13.46
C LEU A 501 -15.15 9.14 14.35
N PHE A 502 -15.01 8.80 15.63
CA PHE A 502 -16.04 8.92 16.65
C PHE A 502 -15.73 10.04 17.65
N HIS A 503 -16.79 10.51 18.31
CA HIS A 503 -16.73 11.54 19.34
C HIS A 503 -17.62 11.19 20.55
N THR A 504 -17.15 11.50 21.76
CA THR A 504 -17.95 11.54 22.99
C THR A 504 -17.51 12.70 23.90
N GLU A 505 -18.41 13.16 24.76
CA GLU A 505 -18.22 14.24 25.72
C GLU A 505 -18.36 13.73 27.16
N ARG A 506 -17.50 14.21 28.05
CA ARG A 506 -17.65 14.08 29.50
C ARG A 506 -18.05 15.42 30.08
N ARG A 507 -19.20 15.46 30.74
CA ARG A 507 -19.70 16.65 31.43
C ARG A 507 -18.89 16.93 32.71
N PRO A 508 -18.91 18.16 33.26
CA PRO A 508 -18.19 18.49 34.50
C PRO A 508 -18.55 17.57 35.68
N GLY A 509 -19.82 17.16 35.78
CA GLY A 509 -20.31 16.19 36.79
C GLY A 509 -19.84 14.74 36.58
N GLY A 510 -19.09 14.45 35.51
CA GLY A 510 -18.46 13.17 35.25
C GLY A 510 -19.24 12.16 34.40
N ALA A 511 -20.46 12.49 34.01
CA ALA A 511 -21.24 11.66 33.08
C ALA A 511 -20.72 11.76 31.64
N TRP A 512 -20.69 10.62 30.94
CA TRP A 512 -20.34 10.52 29.53
C TRP A 512 -21.58 10.56 28.63
N SER A 513 -21.47 11.22 27.48
CA SER A 513 -22.41 11.05 26.37
C SER A 513 -22.21 9.71 25.65
N SER A 514 -23.18 9.28 24.85
CA SER A 514 -22.94 8.16 23.92
C SER A 514 -21.87 8.54 22.90
N MET A 515 -20.97 7.60 22.63
CA MET A 515 -20.07 7.70 21.50
C MET A 515 -20.85 7.66 20.19
N ARG A 516 -20.52 8.54 19.25
CA ARG A 516 -21.21 8.70 17.96
C ARG A 516 -20.22 9.04 16.84
N PRO A 517 -20.45 8.58 15.60
CA PRO A 517 -19.59 8.93 14.47
C PRO A 517 -19.72 10.43 14.17
N LEU A 518 -18.62 11.06 13.76
CA LEU A 518 -18.64 12.41 13.20
C LEU A 518 -19.07 12.32 11.73
N PRO A 519 -20.00 13.17 11.27
CA PRO A 519 -20.38 13.25 9.85
C PRO A 519 -19.15 13.47 8.95
N GLY A 520 -19.16 12.90 7.75
CA GLY A 520 -18.07 13.01 6.79
C GLY A 520 -18.08 14.31 5.99
N ALA A 521 -17.02 14.53 5.20
CA ALA A 521 -16.98 15.61 4.23
C ALA A 521 -17.97 15.34 3.08
N GLU A 522 -18.42 16.42 2.41
CA GLU A 522 -19.17 16.33 1.14
C GLU A 522 -20.43 15.43 1.18
N GLY A 523 -21.09 15.35 2.34
CA GLY A 523 -22.32 14.58 2.52
C GLY A 523 -22.12 13.10 2.87
N ALA A 524 -20.88 12.65 3.06
CA ALA A 524 -20.61 11.30 3.55
C ALA A 524 -21.19 11.07 4.97
N GLY A 525 -21.74 9.89 5.21
CA GLY A 525 -22.41 9.54 6.48
C GLY A 525 -21.47 9.60 7.70
N SER A 526 -20.17 9.40 7.50
CA SER A 526 -19.16 9.53 8.53
C SER A 526 -17.80 9.93 7.96
N PHE A 527 -16.96 10.57 8.78
CA PHE A 527 -15.59 10.90 8.39
C PHE A 527 -14.71 9.63 8.49
N ALA A 528 -14.28 9.12 7.33
CA ALA A 528 -13.26 8.08 7.27
C ALA A 528 -11.90 8.71 7.55
N GLY A 529 -11.15 8.17 8.51
CA GLY A 529 -9.89 8.78 8.93
C GLY A 529 -8.97 7.84 9.68
N VAL A 530 -7.67 8.13 9.60
CA VAL A 530 -6.61 7.31 10.22
C VAL A 530 -6.02 7.96 11.47
N GLN A 531 -6.23 9.27 11.68
CA GLN A 531 -5.82 10.01 12.86
C GLN A 531 -6.75 11.21 13.09
N SER A 532 -6.84 11.67 14.34
CA SER A 532 -7.54 12.91 14.71
C SER A 532 -6.80 13.67 15.80
N ALA A 533 -7.03 14.98 15.88
CA ALA A 533 -6.61 15.86 16.97
C ALA A 533 -7.69 16.91 17.25
N ALA A 534 -7.73 17.46 18.46
CA ALA A 534 -8.76 18.43 18.81
C ALA A 534 -8.28 19.47 19.84
N ALA A 535 -8.77 20.70 19.72
CA ALA A 535 -8.51 21.78 20.65
C ALA A 535 -9.81 22.46 21.10
N GLY A 536 -10.02 22.53 22.41
CA GLY A 536 -11.10 23.28 23.04
C GLY A 536 -10.83 24.78 23.04
N MET A 537 -11.80 25.56 22.57
CA MET A 537 -11.70 27.00 22.38
C MET A 537 -12.27 27.78 23.56
N ALA A 538 -11.85 29.04 23.69
CA ALA A 538 -12.35 29.95 24.71
C ALA A 538 -13.86 30.28 24.56
N ASP A 539 -14.41 30.17 23.34
CA ASP A 539 -15.82 30.39 23.03
C ASP A 539 -16.70 29.14 23.27
N GLY A 540 -16.12 28.06 23.82
CA GLY A 540 -16.81 26.79 24.05
C GLY A 540 -16.91 25.89 22.82
N SER A 541 -16.35 26.29 21.67
CA SER A 541 -16.26 25.40 20.50
C SER A 541 -15.05 24.46 20.59
N VAL A 542 -15.05 23.40 19.78
CA VAL A 542 -13.92 22.48 19.63
C VAL A 542 -13.49 22.46 18.18
N VAL A 543 -12.23 22.80 17.89
CA VAL A 543 -11.64 22.61 16.56
C VAL A 543 -11.15 21.17 16.47
N VAL A 544 -11.58 20.44 15.43
CA VAL A 544 -11.18 19.05 15.18
C VAL A 544 -10.38 18.98 13.89
N LEU A 545 -9.25 18.29 13.94
CA LEU A 545 -8.46 17.88 12.79
C LEU A 545 -8.70 16.39 12.51
N GLY A 546 -8.79 16.03 11.25
CA GLY A 546 -8.85 14.65 10.78
C GLY A 546 -7.87 14.43 9.63
N ILE A 547 -7.14 13.32 9.65
CA ILE A 547 -6.36 12.84 8.51
C ILE A 547 -7.17 11.75 7.81
N ALA A 548 -7.55 12.02 6.55
CA ALA A 548 -8.31 11.08 5.73
C ALA A 548 -7.40 9.97 5.15
N PRO A 549 -7.95 8.87 4.57
CA PRO A 549 -7.15 7.79 4.01
C PRO A 549 -6.20 8.20 2.87
N ASP A 550 -6.51 9.30 2.16
CA ASP A 550 -5.63 9.94 1.17
C ASP A 550 -4.46 10.71 1.80
N ASN A 551 -4.30 10.65 3.13
CA ASN A 551 -3.40 11.46 3.95
C ASN A 551 -3.69 12.97 3.89
N GLY A 552 -4.85 13.38 3.38
CA GLY A 552 -5.27 14.78 3.36
C GLY A 552 -5.62 15.27 4.77
N LEU A 553 -5.23 16.50 5.10
CA LEU A 553 -5.60 17.16 6.35
C LEU A 553 -6.93 17.89 6.22
N TRP A 554 -7.86 17.59 7.13
CA TRP A 554 -9.18 18.22 7.20
C TRP A 554 -9.38 18.87 8.55
N LEU A 555 -10.13 19.97 8.56
CA LEU A 555 -10.49 20.72 9.75
C LEU A 555 -12.00 20.94 9.80
N SER A 556 -12.57 20.77 10.98
CA SER A 556 -13.95 21.14 11.29
C SER A 556 -14.03 21.81 12.68
N VAL A 557 -15.18 22.42 12.99
CA VAL A 557 -15.47 23.03 14.30
C VAL A 557 -16.78 22.46 14.82
N VAL A 558 -16.78 22.02 16.07
CA VAL A 558 -17.96 21.53 16.80
C VAL A 558 -18.42 22.62 17.77
N ARG A 559 -19.71 22.96 17.75
CA ARG A 559 -20.32 23.93 18.68
C ARG A 559 -21.51 23.32 19.42
N GLY A 560 -21.57 23.50 20.74
CA GLY A 560 -22.69 23.06 21.59
C GLY A 560 -22.95 21.55 21.51
N ALA A 561 -24.22 21.14 21.63
CA ALA A 561 -24.67 19.74 21.65
C ALA A 561 -24.60 19.04 20.27
N ALA A 562 -23.47 19.16 19.57
CA ALA A 562 -23.06 18.45 18.35
C ALA A 562 -23.30 19.09 16.98
N THR A 563 -23.44 20.42 16.87
CA THR A 563 -23.45 21.04 15.52
C THR A 563 -22.03 21.08 14.96
N LEU A 564 -21.73 20.12 14.08
CA LEU A 564 -20.48 20.05 13.34
C LEU A 564 -20.56 20.99 12.12
N GLN A 565 -19.60 21.90 11.99
CA GLN A 565 -19.41 22.68 10.77
C GLN A 565 -18.89 21.78 9.64
N PRO A 566 -19.15 22.10 8.36
CA PRO A 566 -18.61 21.32 7.25
C PRO A 566 -17.09 21.15 7.35
N TRP A 567 -16.62 19.96 7.03
CA TRP A 567 -15.18 19.70 6.93
C TRP A 567 -14.58 20.54 5.80
N ARG A 568 -13.47 21.19 6.09
CA ARG A 568 -12.69 21.97 5.13
C ARG A 568 -11.29 21.36 5.02
N ARG A 569 -10.88 21.05 3.79
CA ARG A 569 -9.51 20.61 3.53
C ARG A 569 -8.52 21.74 3.82
N VAL A 570 -7.43 21.40 4.49
CA VAL A 570 -6.39 22.37 4.89
C VAL A 570 -5.27 22.34 3.86
N ALA A 571 -5.03 23.48 3.22
CA ALA A 571 -3.92 23.62 2.28
C ALA A 571 -2.55 23.54 2.98
N GLY A 572 -1.56 23.04 2.25
CA GLY A 572 -0.18 22.95 2.68
C GLY A 572 0.61 24.25 2.61
N PRO A 573 1.94 24.17 2.71
CA PRO A 573 2.83 25.28 2.42
C PRO A 573 2.53 25.88 1.05
N ASP A 574 2.64 27.20 0.95
CA ASP A 574 2.40 27.98 -0.29
C ASP A 574 1.01 27.76 -0.92
N GLY A 575 0.04 27.32 -0.13
CA GLY A 575 -1.34 27.08 -0.59
C GLY A 575 -1.53 25.75 -1.34
N SER A 576 -0.58 24.83 -1.26
CA SER A 576 -0.65 23.54 -1.96
C SER A 576 -1.91 22.74 -1.59
N THR A 577 -2.65 22.31 -2.62
CA THR A 577 -3.81 21.41 -2.46
C THR A 577 -3.40 19.93 -2.43
N GLY A 578 -2.16 19.57 -2.72
CA GLY A 578 -1.64 18.19 -2.68
C GLY A 578 -0.99 17.80 -1.35
N PHE A 579 -1.17 18.58 -0.30
CA PHE A 579 -0.45 18.40 0.96
C PHE A 579 -0.92 17.16 1.74
N THR A 580 -0.01 16.21 1.91
CA THR A 580 -0.24 14.95 2.62
C THR A 580 0.50 14.92 3.96
N VAL A 581 -0.20 14.46 4.99
CA VAL A 581 0.24 14.47 6.38
C VAL A 581 0.11 13.10 7.02
N ARG A 582 1.09 12.77 7.87
CA ARG A 582 1.13 11.51 8.61
C ARG A 582 0.65 11.66 10.06
N GLU A 583 0.90 12.82 10.65
CA GLU A 583 0.53 13.16 12.02
C GLU A 583 0.15 14.64 12.10
N ALA A 584 -0.85 14.96 12.90
CA ALA A 584 -1.26 16.33 13.20
C ALA A 584 -1.63 16.49 14.67
N ASP A 585 -1.29 17.62 15.27
CA ASP A 585 -1.80 18.03 16.57
C ASP A 585 -2.10 19.53 16.60
N ILE A 586 -2.94 19.94 17.56
CA ILE A 586 -3.46 21.31 17.65
C ILE A 586 -3.60 21.76 19.10
N ALA A 587 -3.21 23.02 19.36
CA ALA A 587 -3.37 23.67 20.65
C ALA A 587 -4.06 25.03 20.51
N ALA A 588 -5.07 25.30 21.35
CA ALA A 588 -5.76 26.58 21.39
C ALA A 588 -5.15 27.52 22.44
N PHE A 589 -4.88 28.76 22.05
CA PHE A 589 -4.39 29.80 22.95
C PHE A 589 -5.55 30.57 23.61
N PRO A 590 -5.30 31.23 24.75
CA PRO A 590 -6.31 32.04 25.44
C PRO A 590 -6.93 33.17 24.60
N ASP A 591 -6.22 33.64 23.57
CA ASP A 591 -6.63 34.71 22.66
C ASP A 591 -7.56 34.23 21.51
N GLY A 592 -7.88 32.94 21.48
CA GLY A 592 -8.73 32.33 20.45
C GLY A 592 -8.00 31.89 19.18
N THR A 593 -6.68 32.03 19.11
CA THR A 593 -5.87 31.42 18.03
C THR A 593 -5.56 29.95 18.31
N CYS A 594 -5.17 29.19 17.28
CA CYS A 594 -4.69 27.81 17.46
C CYS A 594 -3.35 27.57 16.76
N GLN A 595 -2.39 26.98 17.45
CA GLN A 595 -1.19 26.44 16.82
C GLN A 595 -1.51 25.04 16.27
N ILE A 596 -1.42 24.88 14.95
CA ILE A 596 -1.48 23.58 14.28
C ILE A 596 -0.04 23.16 13.99
N VAL A 597 0.30 21.92 14.28
CA VAL A 597 1.58 21.28 13.95
C VAL A 597 1.29 19.98 13.23
N VAL A 598 2.02 19.72 12.14
CA VAL A 598 1.86 18.50 11.34
C VAL A 598 3.21 17.96 10.95
N THR A 599 3.28 16.64 10.78
CA THR A 599 4.38 15.99 10.10
C THR A 599 3.90 15.51 8.74
N ALA A 600 4.50 16.04 7.68
CA ALA A 600 4.20 15.65 6.32
C ALA A 600 4.75 14.26 6.00
N MET A 601 4.29 13.66 4.89
CA MET A 601 4.74 12.34 4.46
C MET A 601 6.23 12.28 4.10
N ASP A 602 6.84 13.42 3.76
CA ASP A 602 8.29 13.56 3.55
C ASP A 602 9.11 13.58 4.87
N GLY A 603 8.44 13.47 6.02
CA GLY A 603 9.04 13.50 7.35
C GLY A 603 9.24 14.92 7.92
N THR A 604 9.05 15.98 7.14
CA THR A 604 9.21 17.37 7.58
C THR A 604 8.07 17.79 8.50
N THR A 605 8.40 18.44 9.61
CA THR A 605 7.41 19.05 10.51
C THR A 605 7.12 20.48 10.10
N TYR A 606 5.84 20.78 9.91
CA TYR A 606 5.32 22.10 9.59
C TYR A 606 4.42 22.62 10.69
N HIS A 607 4.28 23.94 10.76
CA HIS A 607 3.37 24.58 11.70
C HIS A 607 2.68 25.81 11.10
N GLN A 608 1.47 26.11 11.57
CA GLN A 608 0.76 27.34 11.24
C GLN A 608 -0.12 27.82 12.40
N LEU A 609 -0.40 29.12 12.44
CA LEU A 609 -1.29 29.71 13.44
C LEU A 609 -2.66 29.98 12.81
N ARG A 610 -3.67 29.20 13.17
CA ARG A 610 -5.07 29.50 12.85
C ARG A 610 -5.47 30.76 13.62
N ARG A 611 -5.94 31.76 12.91
CA ARG A 611 -6.44 33.02 13.49
C ARG A 611 -7.76 32.80 14.22
N ALA A 612 -8.12 33.72 15.12
CA ALA A 612 -9.38 33.65 15.87
C ALA A 612 -10.62 33.69 14.96
N ASP A 613 -10.53 34.38 13.81
CA ASP A 613 -11.55 34.41 12.75
C ASP A 613 -11.64 33.11 11.92
N GLY A 614 -10.75 32.14 12.17
CA GLY A 614 -10.67 30.88 11.44
C GLY A 614 -9.84 30.88 10.16
N GLY A 615 -9.17 32.00 9.85
CA GLY A 615 -8.21 32.12 8.77
C GLY A 615 -6.97 31.23 8.97
N LEU A 616 -6.51 30.61 7.88
CA LEU A 616 -5.33 29.74 7.83
C LEU A 616 -4.28 30.39 6.93
N PRO A 617 -3.25 31.06 7.48
CA PRO A 617 -2.27 31.81 6.69
C PRO A 617 -1.28 30.92 5.92
N GLY A 618 -1.26 29.61 6.17
CA GLY A 618 -0.37 28.65 5.50
C GLY A 618 0.71 28.10 6.41
N PHE A 619 1.18 26.90 6.06
CA PHE A 619 2.21 26.17 6.80
C PHE A 619 3.62 26.68 6.49
N ARG A 620 4.46 26.72 7.53
CA ARG A 620 5.91 26.95 7.42
C ARG A 620 6.68 25.83 8.12
N PRO A 621 7.86 25.45 7.61
CA PRO A 621 8.65 24.39 8.22
C PRO A 621 9.11 24.83 9.61
N LEU A 622 9.10 23.89 10.55
CA LEU A 622 9.58 24.11 11.90
C LEU A 622 11.12 24.00 11.93
N PRO A 623 11.84 24.93 12.59
CA PRO A 623 13.31 24.87 12.64
C PRO A 623 13.84 23.59 13.30
N GLY A 624 14.89 23.01 12.72
CA GLY A 624 15.55 21.81 13.21
C GLY A 624 16.62 22.09 14.28
N LEU A 625 17.59 21.17 14.43
CA LEU A 625 18.69 21.32 15.40
C LEU A 625 19.61 22.50 15.09
N THR A 626 19.69 22.89 13.82
CA THR A 626 20.40 24.10 13.37
C THR A 626 19.40 25.10 12.78
N PRO A 627 19.68 26.42 12.82
CA PRO A 627 18.79 27.45 12.25
C PRO A 627 18.48 27.28 10.75
N LYS A 628 19.33 26.56 10.00
CA LYS A 628 19.16 26.29 8.57
C LYS A 628 18.46 24.95 8.27
N SER A 629 18.36 24.07 9.25
CA SER A 629 17.73 22.75 9.09
C SER A 629 16.23 22.80 9.37
N ARG A 630 15.48 21.87 8.78
CA ARG A 630 14.07 21.63 9.09
C ARG A 630 13.95 20.50 10.09
N TRP A 631 12.98 20.56 11.00
CA TRP A 631 12.72 19.49 11.94
C TRP A 631 12.06 18.30 11.25
N GLY A 632 12.64 17.11 11.40
CA GLY A 632 12.06 15.85 10.97
C GLY A 632 11.50 15.07 12.16
N ALA A 633 10.31 14.50 12.02
CA ALA A 633 9.65 13.80 13.13
C ALA A 633 8.92 12.52 12.71
N THR A 634 8.72 11.63 13.67
CA THR A 634 7.79 10.50 13.59
C THR A 634 6.48 10.78 14.34
N LYS A 635 6.51 11.61 15.39
CA LYS A 635 5.32 12.05 16.13
C LYS A 635 5.46 13.49 16.58
N VAL A 636 4.33 14.16 16.78
CA VAL A 636 4.24 15.51 17.35
C VAL A 636 3.08 15.59 18.34
N SER A 637 3.25 16.35 19.42
CA SER A 637 2.13 16.80 20.25
C SER A 637 2.42 18.15 20.87
N ILE A 638 1.42 19.04 20.87
CA ILE A 638 1.55 20.43 21.28
C ILE A 638 0.51 20.83 22.30
N THR A 639 0.91 21.70 23.23
CA THR A 639 -0.02 22.39 24.13
C THR A 639 0.26 23.87 24.20
N ALA A 640 -0.80 24.67 24.35
CA ALA A 640 -0.69 26.07 24.70
C ALA A 640 -0.55 26.22 26.22
N MET A 641 0.10 27.29 26.63
CA MET A 641 0.33 27.66 28.03
C MET A 641 -0.49 28.92 28.37
N PRO A 642 -0.81 29.15 29.66
CA PRO A 642 -1.57 30.34 30.09
C PRO A 642 -0.93 31.68 29.72
N ASP A 643 0.40 31.72 29.57
CA ASP A 643 1.18 32.92 29.23
C ASP A 643 1.22 33.22 27.70
N GLY A 644 0.52 32.43 26.89
CA GLY A 644 0.52 32.54 25.43
C GLY A 644 1.71 31.88 24.73
N SER A 645 2.61 31.20 25.46
CA SER A 645 3.61 30.31 24.89
C SER A 645 3.02 28.92 24.58
N ALA A 646 3.76 28.07 23.88
CA ALA A 646 3.40 26.67 23.68
C ALA A 646 4.59 25.74 23.91
N GLN A 647 4.30 24.52 24.34
CA GLN A 647 5.28 23.43 24.48
C GLN A 647 5.02 22.41 23.39
N LEU A 648 6.06 22.01 22.65
CA LEU A 648 5.99 21.00 21.61
C LEU A 648 6.86 19.81 21.99
N LEU A 649 6.25 18.62 22.01
CA LEU A 649 6.94 17.35 22.05
C LEU A 649 6.99 16.73 20.66
N SER A 650 8.09 16.02 20.39
CA SER A 650 8.23 15.28 19.15
C SER A 650 9.09 14.05 19.35
N TYR A 651 8.78 12.97 18.66
CA TYR A 651 9.76 11.92 18.41
C TYR A 651 10.49 12.28 17.12
N GLY A 652 11.80 12.44 17.19
CA GLY A 652 12.64 12.67 16.01
C GLY A 652 12.61 11.46 15.07
N THR A 653 13.20 11.61 13.89
CA THR A 653 13.42 10.47 12.97
C THR A 653 14.40 9.43 13.53
N ASP A 654 15.14 9.78 14.58
CA ASP A 654 16.00 8.89 15.36
C ASP A 654 15.24 8.13 16.48
N GLY A 655 13.93 8.35 16.63
CA GLY A 655 13.11 7.71 17.65
C GLY A 655 13.22 8.32 19.06
N ALA A 656 14.08 9.32 19.26
CA ALA A 656 14.25 9.99 20.55
C ALA A 656 13.19 11.06 20.79
N MET A 657 12.78 11.26 22.05
CA MET A 657 11.89 12.35 22.44
C MET A 657 12.67 13.67 22.51
N TYR A 658 12.10 14.67 21.87
CA TYR A 658 12.53 16.04 21.92
C TYR A 658 11.42 16.95 22.40
N HIS A 659 11.86 18.08 22.94
CA HIS A 659 11.03 19.13 23.46
C HIS A 659 11.57 20.49 23.00
N CYS A 660 10.69 21.37 22.53
CA CYS A 660 11.01 22.76 22.32
C CYS A 660 9.85 23.66 22.76
N VAL A 661 10.14 24.94 22.96
CA VAL A 661 9.18 25.96 23.38
C VAL A 661 8.93 26.91 22.22
N ARG A 662 7.67 27.22 21.97
CA ARG A 662 7.28 28.39 21.17
C ARG A 662 7.03 29.56 22.10
N GLY A 663 7.80 30.63 21.98
CA GLY A 663 7.55 31.89 22.68
C GLY A 663 6.22 32.53 22.28
N ARG A 664 5.74 33.48 23.09
CA ARG A 664 4.50 34.25 22.79
C ARG A 664 4.60 35.01 21.46
N ASP A 665 5.82 35.42 21.10
CA ASP A 665 6.16 36.12 19.85
C ASP A 665 6.23 35.18 18.63
N GLY A 666 6.07 33.87 18.84
CA GLY A 666 6.14 32.85 17.81
C GLY A 666 7.54 32.36 17.46
N THR A 667 8.57 32.79 18.18
CA THR A 667 9.92 32.23 18.07
C THR A 667 9.98 30.83 18.68
N TRP A 668 10.86 29.98 18.17
CA TRP A 668 11.05 28.61 18.67
C TRP A 668 12.41 28.49 19.37
N SER A 669 12.43 27.89 20.56
CA SER A 669 13.67 27.54 21.24
C SER A 669 14.38 26.40 20.50
N PRO A 670 15.70 26.22 20.71
CA PRO A 670 16.37 24.99 20.33
C PRO A 670 15.69 23.75 20.93
N TRP A 671 15.79 22.64 20.20
CA TRP A 671 15.32 21.35 20.67
C TRP A 671 16.23 20.79 21.77
N GLY A 672 15.61 20.38 22.88
CA GLY A 672 16.28 19.63 23.95
C GLY A 672 15.73 18.22 24.03
N ARG A 673 16.53 17.28 24.56
CA ARG A 673 16.09 15.92 24.87
C ARG A 673 15.77 15.82 26.36
N PRO A 674 14.50 15.64 26.75
CA PRO A 674 14.17 15.29 28.13
C PRO A 674 14.78 13.93 28.48
N ALA A 675 15.28 13.78 29.71
CA ALA A 675 15.79 12.49 30.19
C ALA A 675 14.68 11.43 30.17
N GLY A 676 15.06 10.19 29.88
CA GLY A 676 14.16 9.05 29.85
C GLY A 676 13.87 8.46 31.23
N TYR A 677 13.14 7.35 31.24
CA TYR A 677 12.87 6.59 32.45
C TYR A 677 14.11 5.78 32.88
N ASN A 678 14.27 5.55 34.19
CA ASN A 678 15.31 4.69 34.75
C ASN A 678 16.75 5.03 34.32
N GLY A 679 17.08 6.32 34.22
CA GLY A 679 18.42 6.78 33.84
C GLY A 679 18.71 6.76 32.34
N ALA A 680 17.72 6.43 31.49
CA ALA A 680 17.89 6.52 30.04
C ALA A 680 18.19 7.97 29.60
N PRO A 681 19.09 8.18 28.61
CA PRO A 681 19.50 9.52 28.18
C PRO A 681 18.36 10.31 27.53
N THR A 682 17.36 9.62 26.99
CA THR A 682 16.13 10.22 26.45
C THR A 682 14.98 9.23 26.55
N PHE A 683 13.74 9.73 26.48
CA PHE A 683 12.56 8.89 26.38
C PHE A 683 12.32 8.52 24.92
N ALA A 684 11.88 7.30 24.65
CA ALA A 684 11.52 6.83 23.31
C ALA A 684 10.21 6.02 23.41
N GLY A 685 9.42 6.00 22.35
CA GLY A 685 8.08 5.42 22.41
C GLY A 685 7.24 5.62 21.15
N PRO A 686 6.08 4.95 21.04
CA PRO A 686 5.19 5.07 19.87
C PRO A 686 4.20 6.22 19.98
N ALA A 687 3.97 6.74 21.19
CA ALA A 687 2.98 7.77 21.45
C ALA A 687 3.48 8.76 22.50
N LEU A 688 3.10 10.02 22.32
CA LEU A 688 3.36 11.11 23.24
C LEU A 688 2.14 12.03 23.24
N ALA A 689 1.89 12.67 24.38
CA ALA A 689 0.85 13.67 24.54
C ALA A 689 1.29 14.66 25.63
N ILE A 690 0.95 15.94 25.44
CA ILE A 690 1.30 16.99 26.40
C ILE A 690 0.10 17.89 26.64
N THR A 691 -0.05 18.39 27.86
CA THR A 691 -1.03 19.43 28.17
C THR A 691 -0.46 20.46 29.14
N GLY A 692 -0.85 21.72 28.95
CA GLY A 692 -0.51 22.84 29.80
C GLY A 692 -1.49 22.93 30.96
N MET A 693 -0.98 23.30 32.13
CA MET A 693 -1.74 23.41 33.36
C MET A 693 -1.93 24.88 33.75
N PRO A 694 -2.99 25.23 34.51
CA PRO A 694 -3.22 26.62 34.95
C PRO A 694 -2.08 27.23 35.79
N ASP A 695 -1.28 26.41 36.45
CA ASP A 695 -0.12 26.84 37.26
C ASP A 695 1.15 27.11 36.43
N GLY A 696 1.06 27.05 35.10
CA GLY A 696 2.19 27.24 34.19
C GLY A 696 3.10 26.01 34.03
N SER A 697 2.78 24.89 34.67
CA SER A 697 3.43 23.61 34.40
C SER A 697 2.85 22.91 33.17
N ALA A 698 3.54 21.89 32.66
CA ALA A 698 3.01 21.03 31.60
C ALA A 698 3.10 19.56 32.04
N GLN A 699 1.99 18.83 31.87
CA GLN A 699 1.92 17.40 32.12
C GLN A 699 2.14 16.64 30.81
N VAL A 700 3.14 15.77 30.82
CA VAL A 700 3.48 14.88 29.72
C VAL A 700 2.96 13.48 30.00
N LEU A 701 2.41 12.86 28.98
CA LEU A 701 2.25 11.42 28.86
C LEU A 701 3.08 10.90 27.69
N ALA A 702 3.59 9.70 27.84
CA ALA A 702 4.21 8.96 26.75
C ALA A 702 3.94 7.48 26.95
N ILE A 703 3.80 6.75 25.85
CA ILE A 703 3.90 5.30 25.91
C ILE A 703 5.39 5.00 25.74
N GLY A 704 6.00 4.31 26.69
CA GLY A 704 7.40 3.92 26.58
C GLY A 704 7.60 2.83 25.55
N LEU A 705 8.87 2.50 25.28
CA LEU A 705 9.18 1.35 24.48
C LEU A 705 8.79 0.00 25.17
N ASP A 706 8.04 0.01 26.26
CA ASP A 706 7.39 -1.14 26.93
C ASP A 706 5.93 -1.27 26.58
N GLY A 707 5.32 -0.18 26.08
CA GLY A 707 3.87 -0.10 25.96
C GLY A 707 3.21 0.28 27.27
N ILE A 708 4.01 0.65 28.27
CA ILE A 708 3.52 1.21 29.50
C ILE A 708 3.37 2.71 29.32
N VAL A 709 2.29 3.25 29.87
CA VAL A 709 2.08 4.69 29.97
C VAL A 709 3.01 5.22 31.04
N TYR A 710 3.78 6.24 30.70
CA TYR A 710 4.58 7.03 31.61
C TYR A 710 4.06 8.46 31.64
N HIS A 711 4.24 9.10 32.78
CA HIS A 711 3.93 10.50 32.94
C HIS A 711 5.08 11.24 33.61
N GLN A 712 5.25 12.50 33.25
CA GLN A 712 6.12 13.43 33.99
C GLN A 712 5.58 14.84 33.91
N LEU A 713 6.00 15.67 34.85
CA LEU A 713 5.71 17.10 34.90
C LEU A 713 6.96 17.87 34.45
N ARG A 714 6.76 18.84 33.56
CA ARG A 714 7.64 19.99 33.38
C ARG A 714 7.13 21.12 34.25
N ARG A 715 7.90 21.53 35.25
CA ARG A 715 7.53 22.65 36.13
C ARG A 715 7.59 23.97 35.36
N ALA A 716 6.96 25.01 35.90
CA ALA A 716 6.99 26.36 35.33
C ALA A 716 8.43 26.91 35.20
N ASP A 717 9.34 26.52 36.10
CA ASP A 717 10.78 26.85 36.05
C ASP A 717 11.55 26.11 34.94
N GLY A 718 10.90 25.18 34.23
CA GLY A 718 11.48 24.36 33.17
C GLY A 718 12.15 23.07 33.61
N SER A 719 12.24 22.81 34.91
CA SER A 719 12.76 21.55 35.43
C SER A 719 11.79 20.39 35.22
N TRP A 720 12.33 19.21 35.00
CA TRP A 720 11.57 17.98 34.81
C TRP A 720 11.52 17.16 36.09
N THR A 721 10.38 16.55 36.38
CA THR A 721 10.22 15.64 37.54
C THR A 721 10.71 14.22 37.28
N GLY A 722 10.95 13.86 36.01
CA GLY A 722 11.26 12.50 35.58
C GLY A 722 10.00 11.64 35.37
N PHE A 723 10.12 10.70 34.43
CA PHE A 723 9.05 9.77 34.08
C PHE A 723 8.76 8.77 35.20
N ARG A 724 7.47 8.48 35.38
CA ARG A 724 6.98 7.41 36.25
C ARG A 724 5.67 6.85 35.70
N PRO A 725 5.38 5.55 35.87
CA PRO A 725 4.14 4.97 35.38
C PRO A 725 2.96 5.27 36.35
N PRO A 726 1.74 5.55 35.85
CA PRO A 726 0.54 5.51 36.65
C PRO A 726 0.07 4.06 36.82
N ARG A 727 -0.74 3.81 37.85
CA ARG A 727 -1.35 2.49 38.11
C ARG A 727 -2.28 2.09 36.95
N GLY A 728 -2.24 0.83 36.54
CA GLY A 728 -3.05 0.31 35.44
C GLY A 728 -4.43 -0.20 35.85
N VAL A 729 -5.18 -0.71 34.88
CA VAL A 729 -6.45 -1.40 35.10
C VAL A 729 -6.16 -2.75 35.73
N THR A 730 -6.37 -2.87 37.04
CA THR A 730 -6.06 -4.07 37.85
C THR A 730 -4.57 -4.46 37.92
N THR A 731 -3.69 -3.73 37.24
CA THR A 731 -2.24 -3.99 37.14
C THR A 731 -1.42 -2.89 37.83
N PRO A 732 -0.15 -3.16 38.17
CA PRO A 732 0.73 -2.14 38.77
C PRO A 732 0.97 -0.93 37.87
N THR A 733 0.92 -1.11 36.54
CA THR A 733 1.22 -0.07 35.54
C THR A 733 0.25 -0.14 34.38
N MET A 734 -0.15 1.00 33.81
CA MET A 734 -1.07 1.03 32.68
C MET A 734 -0.37 0.67 31.37
N GLY A 735 -0.85 -0.37 30.67
CA GLY A 735 -0.43 -0.70 29.30
C GLY A 735 -1.39 -0.12 28.27
N ALA A 736 -0.87 0.48 27.19
CA ALA A 736 -1.67 1.13 26.17
C ALA A 736 -1.04 1.08 24.76
N SER A 737 -1.86 1.27 23.73
CA SER A 737 -1.43 1.45 22.32
C SER A 737 -1.60 2.89 21.82
N ALA A 738 -2.49 3.67 22.43
CA ALA A 738 -2.68 5.09 22.17
C ALA A 738 -3.05 5.84 23.46
N ILE A 739 -2.73 7.13 23.53
CA ILE A 739 -2.96 7.99 24.70
C ILE A 739 -3.40 9.38 24.29
N GLY A 740 -4.08 10.08 25.21
CA GLY A 740 -4.35 11.50 25.14
C GLY A 740 -4.43 12.11 26.54
N ILE A 741 -4.13 13.40 26.66
CA ILE A 741 -4.23 14.14 27.92
C ILE A 741 -4.74 15.56 27.70
N ALA A 742 -5.59 16.03 28.62
CA ALA A 742 -6.08 17.40 28.64
C ALA A 742 -6.12 17.96 30.06
N GLY A 743 -5.50 19.11 30.28
CA GLY A 743 -5.57 19.88 31.52
C GLY A 743 -6.90 20.62 31.61
N THR A 744 -7.52 20.60 32.78
CA THR A 744 -8.78 21.29 33.04
C THR A 744 -8.56 22.52 33.93
N PRO A 745 -9.47 23.51 33.90
CA PRO A 745 -9.33 24.75 34.66
C PRO A 745 -9.19 24.57 36.18
N ASP A 746 -9.69 23.45 36.73
CA ASP A 746 -9.57 23.10 38.14
C ASP A 746 -8.17 22.61 38.55
N GLY A 747 -7.22 22.54 37.61
CA GLY A 747 -5.86 22.06 37.82
C GLY A 747 -5.72 20.53 37.76
N SER A 748 -6.78 19.80 37.41
CA SER A 748 -6.68 18.36 37.13
C SER A 748 -6.27 18.10 35.68
N ALA A 749 -5.79 16.89 35.39
CA ALA A 749 -5.50 16.43 34.04
C ALA A 749 -6.28 15.15 33.75
N GLN A 750 -7.06 15.19 32.67
CA GLN A 750 -7.89 14.10 32.19
C GLN A 750 -7.08 13.27 31.20
N VAL A 751 -6.96 11.97 31.46
CA VAL A 751 -6.16 11.03 30.68
C VAL A 751 -7.07 10.03 30.01
N VAL A 752 -6.83 9.76 28.73
CA VAL A 752 -7.43 8.66 28.00
C VAL A 752 -6.34 7.75 27.44
N ALA A 753 -6.63 6.45 27.40
CA ALA A 753 -5.73 5.45 26.85
C ALA A 753 -6.53 4.37 26.13
N VAL A 754 -6.07 3.96 24.96
CA VAL A 754 -6.50 2.68 24.36
C VAL A 754 -5.69 1.60 25.02
N GLY A 755 -6.34 0.78 25.85
CA GLY A 755 -5.71 -0.34 26.53
C GLY A 755 -5.23 -1.40 25.52
N LEU A 756 -4.38 -2.31 25.98
CA LEU A 756 -3.93 -3.44 25.16
C LEU A 756 -5.08 -4.41 24.81
N ASP A 757 -6.23 -4.25 25.45
CA ASP A 757 -7.50 -4.92 25.16
C ASP A 757 -8.32 -4.22 24.06
N GLY A 758 -7.79 -3.16 23.45
CA GLY A 758 -8.45 -2.36 22.42
C GLY A 758 -9.50 -1.37 22.95
N ARG A 759 -9.80 -1.38 24.26
CA ARG A 759 -10.83 -0.53 24.86
C ARG A 759 -10.30 0.84 25.25
N ILE A 760 -11.17 1.83 25.29
CA ILE A 760 -10.80 3.17 25.77
C ILE A 760 -11.03 3.27 27.29
N TRP A 761 -9.97 3.63 28.00
CA TRP A 761 -9.93 3.83 29.44
C TRP A 761 -9.68 5.30 29.78
N HIS A 762 -10.31 5.79 30.84
CA HIS A 762 -10.22 7.16 31.34
C HIS A 762 -9.66 7.21 32.76
N ASN A 763 -8.87 8.23 33.05
CA ASN A 763 -8.24 8.44 34.35
C ASN A 763 -8.04 9.92 34.66
N ILE A 764 -7.94 10.29 35.93
CA ILE A 764 -7.78 11.69 36.36
C ILE A 764 -6.55 11.82 37.26
N ARG A 765 -5.63 12.72 36.90
CA ARG A 765 -4.63 13.26 37.81
C ARG A 765 -5.20 14.49 38.49
N LYS A 766 -5.39 14.44 39.80
CA LYS A 766 -5.90 15.57 40.60
C LYS A 766 -4.84 16.67 40.75
N PRO A 767 -5.23 17.88 41.16
CA PRO A 767 -4.29 18.99 41.39
C PRO A 767 -3.21 18.65 42.44
N ASP A 768 -3.58 17.87 43.46
CA ASP A 768 -2.66 17.37 44.50
C ASP A 768 -1.65 16.32 43.98
N GLY A 769 -1.75 15.93 42.70
CA GLY A 769 -0.90 14.94 42.05
C GLY A 769 -1.30 13.49 42.27
N SER A 770 -2.35 13.22 43.05
CA SER A 770 -2.94 11.88 43.18
C SER A 770 -3.72 11.50 41.93
N TRP A 771 -3.88 10.19 41.71
CA TRP A 771 -4.57 9.64 40.54
C TRP A 771 -5.82 8.88 40.95
N THR A 772 -6.88 8.97 40.14
CA THR A 772 -8.01 8.04 40.27
C THR A 772 -7.62 6.65 39.73
N PRO A 773 -8.47 5.62 39.87
CA PRO A 773 -8.36 4.40 39.07
C PRO A 773 -8.78 4.64 37.61
N PHE A 774 -8.30 3.82 36.67
CA PHE A 774 -8.80 3.82 35.30
C PHE A 774 -10.24 3.26 35.26
N ALA A 775 -11.14 3.97 34.56
CA ALA A 775 -12.52 3.57 34.34
C ALA A 775 -12.80 3.50 32.84
N GLN A 776 -13.58 2.51 32.39
CA GLN A 776 -13.87 2.35 30.96
C GLN A 776 -14.78 3.47 30.45
N ILE A 777 -14.48 3.99 29.25
CA ILE A 777 -15.40 4.86 28.52
C ILE A 777 -16.42 3.99 27.78
N PRO A 778 -17.74 4.22 27.94
CA PRO A 778 -18.76 3.48 27.19
C PRO A 778 -18.64 3.70 25.67
N GLY A 779 -18.84 2.64 24.89
CA GLY A 779 -18.95 2.73 23.44
C GLY A 779 -20.32 3.23 22.96
N PRO A 780 -20.62 3.06 21.66
CA PRO A 780 -21.90 3.45 21.09
C PRO A 780 -23.10 2.85 21.84
N ASN A 781 -24.19 3.62 21.94
CA ASN A 781 -25.41 3.26 22.67
C ASN A 781 -25.23 2.98 24.18
N GLY A 782 -24.05 3.27 24.73
CA GLY A 782 -23.75 3.13 26.16
C GLY A 782 -23.66 1.68 26.66
N ARG A 783 -23.52 0.69 25.77
CA ARG A 783 -23.57 -0.74 26.13
C ARG A 783 -22.33 -1.54 25.76
N ASP A 784 -21.71 -1.28 24.61
CA ASP A 784 -20.63 -2.13 24.09
C ASP A 784 -19.23 -1.51 24.24
N ALA A 785 -18.20 -2.36 24.23
CA ALA A 785 -16.82 -1.92 24.14
C ALA A 785 -16.53 -1.34 22.75
N PHE A 786 -15.84 -0.20 22.69
CA PHE A 786 -15.42 0.41 21.43
C PHE A 786 -13.94 0.09 21.17
N PRO A 787 -13.63 -0.75 20.16
CA PRO A 787 -12.25 -1.01 19.75
C PRO A 787 -11.70 0.20 18.99
N ALA A 788 -10.68 0.84 19.55
CA ALA A 788 -10.08 2.04 18.99
C ALA A 788 -8.63 1.83 18.57
N GLY A 789 -8.23 2.36 17.41
CA GLY A 789 -6.84 2.39 16.96
C GLY A 789 -6.12 3.69 17.37
N GLN A 790 -6.86 4.76 17.63
CA GLN A 790 -6.37 6.06 18.08
C GLN A 790 -7.38 6.70 19.05
N VAL A 791 -6.88 7.52 19.96
CA VAL A 791 -7.70 8.35 20.88
C VAL A 791 -7.02 9.69 21.13
N ARG A 792 -7.82 10.77 21.29
CA ARG A 792 -7.39 12.09 21.77
C ARG A 792 -8.44 12.67 22.72
N ILE A 793 -8.03 13.64 23.54
CA ILE A 793 -8.91 14.35 24.46
C ILE A 793 -8.55 15.83 24.48
N THR A 794 -9.55 16.70 24.64
CA THR A 794 -9.38 18.13 24.88
C THR A 794 -10.38 18.62 25.93
N ALA A 795 -10.10 19.76 26.56
CA ALA A 795 -10.92 20.33 27.63
C ALA A 795 -11.45 21.71 27.26
N LEU A 796 -12.67 22.02 27.73
CA LEU A 796 -13.27 23.34 27.65
C LEU A 796 -13.15 24.07 28.99
N ARG A 797 -13.36 25.40 28.95
CA ARG A 797 -13.28 26.28 30.14
C ARG A 797 -14.37 26.00 31.19
N ASP A 798 -15.47 25.37 30.78
CA ASP A 798 -16.55 24.95 31.68
C ASP A 798 -16.23 23.64 32.43
N GLY A 799 -15.07 23.03 32.17
CA GLY A 799 -14.64 21.77 32.77
C GLY A 799 -15.15 20.52 32.04
N SER A 800 -15.90 20.65 30.94
CA SER A 800 -16.23 19.53 30.07
C SER A 800 -15.00 19.08 29.27
N THR A 801 -14.97 17.82 28.87
CA THR A 801 -13.93 17.28 27.99
C THR A 801 -14.50 16.52 26.81
N HIS A 802 -13.84 16.65 25.67
CA HIS A 802 -14.23 16.02 24.41
C HIS A 802 -13.18 14.99 24.03
N VAL A 803 -13.62 13.76 23.80
CA VAL A 803 -12.79 12.65 23.33
C VAL A 803 -13.11 12.38 21.87
N THR A 804 -12.07 12.21 21.05
CA THR A 804 -12.19 11.68 19.69
C THR A 804 -11.44 10.37 19.59
N ALA A 805 -11.97 9.42 18.83
CA ALA A 805 -11.36 8.11 18.65
C ALA A 805 -11.59 7.59 17.23
N VAL A 806 -10.62 6.87 16.68
CA VAL A 806 -10.73 6.21 15.37
C VAL A 806 -10.99 4.72 15.61
N SER A 807 -12.04 4.15 14.99
CA SER A 807 -12.32 2.72 15.11
C SER A 807 -11.17 1.88 14.59
N ALA A 808 -10.92 0.74 15.25
CA ALA A 808 -9.90 -0.22 14.84
C ALA A 808 -10.39 -1.25 13.80
N GLY A 809 -11.67 -1.16 13.38
CA GLY A 809 -12.41 -2.21 12.69
C GLY A 809 -13.75 -2.38 13.38
#